data_AF-A0A4W5PC62-F1
#
_entry.id   AF-A0A4W5PC62-F1
#
_cell.length_a   1.000
_cell.length_b   1.000
_cell.length_c   1.000
_cell.angle_alpha   90.00
_cell.angle_beta   90.00
_cell.angle_gamma   90.00
#
_symmetry.space_group_name_H-M   'P 1'
#
loop_
_entity.id
_entity.type
_entity.pdbx_description
1 polymer ?
#
loop_
_entity_poly.entity_id
_entity_poly.type
_entity_poly.pdbx_seq_one_letter_code
_entity_poly.pdbx_strand_id
1 'polypeptide(L)'
;MSGMASNLAKKRALAAGFGTNANAVKYLNQDFEALRAQCLNRGGLFSDPTFPAAPESLGFNELGPGSYKTRAVQWKRPGELCSNPEFIVGGATRTDICQGALGDCWLLAAIASLTLNEDVMARVVPVGQSFGESYAGIFHFQFWQFGEWVDVVIDDRLPTKDGELLFVHSAEGSEFWSALLEKAYAKVNGCYEALSGGSTTEGFEDFTGGIAENYDLSKPPPNMFQIIKKAIESGALLGCSIDITSAADSEAVTRQKLVKGHAYSLTGAVEVTYRGRKEKLIRIRNPWGQVEWTGAWSDSSSEWNSVDDSERQNVKADDGEFWMSFTEFLRHYSRVEICTLTPDTLTDDSVKHWSVCNYDGSWRKGSTAGGCRNHAYTFWMNPQFVIRLDEEDDDPDDNEVGCSFVVGLIQKNRRRLRKVGEDMHTIGFAIYEVPSQFHGQKEVHLDKNYFLTHAQKARSETFVNLREVSTRFKMPPGEYLIVPSTFEPHLNGDFCIRVFSEKQTETRPCDDPVKADLDDEIVSDEDVDAGFRGLFTKLAGDDMEISAPELKTIMNKIVSKRTDIKTDGFSLETCRIMVNLMDDSGNGKLGLGEFATLWKKVQKYLGIYKKNDMDNSGTMSTPEMRMALKEAGFTLNNCIYQILVARYAEPDMTIDFDNFVACLMRLDMMFRVFMKIDAHDSGSIELDFHQWLTFTMI
;
A
#
# COMPACT_ATOMS: atom_id res chain seq x y z
N MET A 1 6.57 2.19 19.45
CA MET A 1 6.33 3.63 19.69
C MET A 1 4.96 4.00 19.16
N SER A 2 4.25 4.86 19.88
CA SER A 2 2.80 5.03 19.87
C SER A 2 2.25 5.84 18.68
N GLY A 3 1.36 5.22 17.89
CA GLY A 3 0.39 5.91 17.04
C GLY A 3 0.95 6.90 16.02
N MET A 4 0.26 8.04 15.86
CA MET A 4 0.51 9.06 14.83
C MET A 4 1.92 9.66 14.83
N ALA A 5 2.57 9.75 16.00
CA ALA A 5 3.94 10.26 16.11
C ALA A 5 4.93 9.37 15.32
N SER A 6 4.75 8.04 15.36
CA SER A 6 5.57 7.11 14.58
C SER A 6 5.35 7.29 13.08
N ASN A 7 4.11 7.52 12.65
CA ASN A 7 3.79 7.77 11.23
C ASN A 7 4.38 9.09 10.74
N LEU A 8 4.33 10.15 11.54
CA LEU A 8 4.95 11.44 11.23
C LEU A 8 6.47 11.35 11.14
N ALA A 9 7.10 10.63 12.08
CA ALA A 9 8.54 10.37 12.04
C ALA A 9 8.93 9.60 10.77
N LYS A 10 8.15 8.57 10.38
CA LYS A 10 8.35 7.84 9.13
C LYS A 10 8.26 8.78 7.91
N LYS A 11 7.21 9.59 7.80
CA LYS A 11 7.06 10.55 6.69
C LYS A 11 8.23 11.53 6.58
N ARG A 12 8.74 12.02 7.73
CA ARG A 12 9.93 12.88 7.76
C ARG A 12 11.20 12.15 7.31
N ALA A 13 11.37 10.87 7.70
CA ALA A 13 12.48 10.06 7.23
C ALA A 13 12.43 9.86 5.71
N LEU A 14 11.26 9.56 5.14
CA LEU A 14 11.10 9.43 3.68
C LEU A 14 11.45 10.74 2.96
N ALA A 15 10.97 11.88 3.46
CA ALA A 15 11.31 13.19 2.92
C ALA A 15 12.82 13.52 3.03
N ALA A 16 13.51 12.93 4.00
CA ALA A 16 14.97 13.03 4.16
C ALA A 16 15.75 12.01 3.29
N GLY A 17 15.09 11.24 2.44
CA GLY A 17 15.72 10.31 1.49
C GLY A 17 15.89 8.88 1.98
N PHE A 18 15.33 8.50 3.15
CA PHE A 18 15.26 7.10 3.55
C PHE A 18 14.23 6.35 2.69
N GLY A 19 14.46 5.07 2.38
CA GLY A 19 13.63 4.27 1.49
C GLY A 19 13.92 4.46 0.00
N THR A 20 14.91 5.27 -0.35
CA THR A 20 15.42 5.39 -1.72
C THR A 20 16.32 4.21 -2.09
N ASN A 21 16.68 4.11 -3.38
CA ASN A 21 17.65 3.12 -3.84
C ASN A 21 18.96 3.23 -3.02
N ALA A 22 19.52 4.44 -2.88
CA ALA A 22 20.78 4.67 -2.16
C ALA A 22 20.71 4.47 -0.64
N ASN A 23 19.52 4.51 -0.02
CA ASN A 23 19.36 4.49 1.43
C ASN A 23 18.12 3.69 1.85
N ALA A 24 18.20 2.37 1.69
CA ALA A 24 17.12 1.44 2.04
C ALA A 24 16.77 1.48 3.54
N VAL A 25 15.48 1.36 3.86
CA VAL A 25 15.00 1.32 5.25
C VAL A 25 15.40 -0.01 5.88
N LYS A 26 16.04 0.04 7.04
CA LYS A 26 16.40 -1.15 7.83
C LYS A 26 15.15 -1.82 8.40
N TYR A 27 14.79 -2.99 7.87
CA TYR A 27 13.61 -3.72 8.32
C TYR A 27 13.73 -4.08 9.81
N LEU A 28 12.70 -3.75 10.59
CA LEU A 28 12.67 -3.98 12.04
C LEU A 28 13.88 -3.40 12.80
N ASN A 29 14.50 -2.33 12.25
CA ASN A 29 15.70 -1.68 12.77
C ASN A 29 16.92 -2.61 12.90
N GLN A 30 17.00 -3.67 12.09
CA GLN A 30 18.18 -4.54 12.03
C GLN A 30 19.19 -3.99 11.02
N ASP A 31 20.44 -3.83 11.46
CA ASP A 31 21.55 -3.37 10.63
C ASP A 31 22.49 -4.55 10.34
N PHE A 32 22.62 -4.93 9.07
CA PHE A 32 23.41 -6.09 8.65
C PHE A 32 24.86 -6.01 9.15
N GLU A 33 25.55 -4.90 8.88
CA GLU A 33 26.98 -4.74 9.20
C GLU A 33 27.23 -4.73 10.71
N ALA A 34 26.39 -4.02 11.48
CA ALA A 34 26.50 -3.97 12.92
C ALA A 34 26.23 -5.35 13.56
N LEU A 35 25.21 -6.07 13.09
CA LEU A 35 24.87 -7.39 13.62
C LEU A 35 25.93 -8.44 13.24
N ARG A 36 26.45 -8.39 12.00
CA ARG A 36 27.55 -9.23 11.54
C ARG A 36 28.81 -9.00 12.37
N ALA A 37 29.21 -7.74 12.56
CA ALA A 37 30.37 -7.39 13.38
C ALA A 37 30.21 -7.86 14.84
N GLN A 38 29.00 -7.72 15.43
CA GLN A 38 28.73 -8.24 16.76
C GLN A 38 28.87 -9.77 16.86
N CYS A 39 28.40 -10.50 15.85
CA CYS A 39 28.51 -11.95 15.80
C CYS A 39 29.97 -12.41 15.66
N LEU A 40 30.72 -11.79 14.74
CA LEU A 40 32.15 -12.04 14.55
C LEU A 40 32.96 -11.77 15.84
N ASN A 41 32.72 -10.63 16.50
CA ASN A 41 33.39 -10.28 17.75
C ASN A 41 33.10 -11.27 18.90
N ARG A 42 31.92 -11.89 18.91
CA ARG A 42 31.53 -12.88 19.91
C ARG A 42 31.93 -14.32 19.54
N GLY A 43 32.39 -14.55 18.31
CA GLY A 43 32.67 -15.90 17.79
C GLY A 43 31.41 -16.78 17.68
N GLY A 44 30.25 -16.17 17.45
CA GLY A 44 28.95 -16.87 17.38
C GLY A 44 28.24 -16.64 16.05
N LEU A 45 27.29 -17.53 15.72
CA LEU A 45 26.44 -17.38 14.55
C LEU A 45 25.17 -16.59 14.88
N PHE A 46 24.76 -15.73 13.96
CA PHE A 46 23.54 -14.95 14.10
C PHE A 46 22.32 -15.84 14.22
N SER A 47 21.45 -15.50 15.17
CA SER A 47 20.14 -16.11 15.35
C SER A 47 19.13 -14.98 15.34
N ASP A 48 18.30 -14.91 14.31
CA ASP A 48 17.39 -13.81 14.11
C ASP A 48 16.26 -13.81 15.17
N PRO A 49 16.20 -12.79 16.04
CA PRO A 49 15.15 -12.72 17.06
C PRO A 49 13.79 -12.33 16.47
N THR A 50 13.76 -11.79 15.25
CA THR A 50 12.55 -11.26 14.62
C THR A 50 11.88 -12.25 13.65
N PHE A 51 12.62 -13.29 13.24
CA PHE A 51 12.13 -14.39 12.41
C PHE A 51 12.74 -15.71 12.91
N PRO A 52 12.25 -16.23 14.05
CA PRO A 52 12.86 -17.37 14.72
C PRO A 52 12.72 -18.66 13.90
N ALA A 53 13.66 -19.59 14.09
CA ALA A 53 13.58 -20.95 13.57
C ALA A 53 12.50 -21.76 14.34
N ALA A 54 11.23 -21.41 14.13
CA ALA A 54 10.08 -21.90 14.88
C ALA A 54 8.85 -22.09 13.96
N PRO A 55 7.83 -22.86 14.39
CA PRO A 55 6.65 -23.14 13.58
C PRO A 55 5.91 -21.89 13.10
N GLU A 56 5.92 -20.80 13.88
CA GLU A 56 5.25 -19.54 13.55
C GLU A 56 5.85 -18.85 12.33
N SER A 57 7.14 -19.10 12.03
CA SER A 57 7.79 -18.62 10.81
C SER A 57 7.44 -19.46 9.59
N LEU A 58 7.01 -20.72 9.77
CA LEU A 58 6.51 -21.56 8.68
C LEU A 58 5.10 -21.16 8.27
N GLY A 59 4.20 -20.95 9.22
CA GLY A 59 2.81 -20.63 8.89
C GLY A 59 1.86 -20.55 10.08
N PHE A 60 0.58 -20.53 9.75
CA PHE A 60 -0.54 -20.34 10.68
C PHE A 60 -1.70 -21.30 10.44
N ASN A 61 -1.78 -21.97 9.29
CA ASN A 61 -2.83 -22.94 8.95
C ASN A 61 -2.23 -24.22 8.35
N GLU A 62 -2.08 -24.31 7.03
CA GLU A 62 -1.53 -25.48 6.32
C GLU A 62 -0.08 -25.77 6.71
N LEU A 63 0.69 -24.73 7.04
CA LEU A 63 2.05 -24.84 7.57
C LEU A 63 2.13 -24.38 9.03
N GLY A 64 0.99 -24.27 9.72
CA GLY A 64 0.92 -23.85 11.11
C GLY A 64 1.37 -24.92 12.12
N PRO A 65 1.41 -24.56 13.41
CA PRO A 65 1.67 -25.50 14.49
C PRO A 65 0.64 -26.65 14.50
N GLY A 66 1.12 -27.89 14.49
CA GLY A 66 0.28 -29.09 14.52
C GLY A 66 -0.16 -29.60 13.14
N SER A 67 0.19 -28.92 12.05
CA SER A 67 0.02 -29.45 10.70
C SER A 67 0.89 -30.69 10.48
N TYR A 68 0.34 -31.69 9.78
CA TYR A 68 1.12 -32.87 9.38
C TYR A 68 2.23 -32.52 8.38
N LYS A 69 2.07 -31.43 7.62
CA LYS A 69 3.06 -30.96 6.63
C LYS A 69 4.35 -30.50 7.31
N THR A 70 4.24 -29.86 8.47
CA THR A 70 5.38 -29.32 9.24
C THR A 70 5.92 -30.27 10.30
N ARG A 71 5.34 -31.47 10.43
CA ARG A 71 5.84 -32.50 11.34
C ARG A 71 7.25 -32.93 10.91
N ALA A 72 8.15 -33.00 11.89
CA ALA A 72 9.55 -33.36 11.73
C ALA A 72 10.39 -32.38 10.90
N VAL A 73 9.88 -31.16 10.64
CA VAL A 73 10.69 -30.09 10.06
C VAL A 73 11.78 -29.68 11.04
N GLN A 74 13.01 -29.60 10.55
CA GLN A 74 14.18 -29.15 11.28
C GLN A 74 14.78 -27.93 10.58
N TRP A 75 15.26 -26.97 11.35
CA TRP A 75 15.94 -25.80 10.81
C TRP A 75 17.44 -26.06 10.81
N LYS A 76 18.05 -26.12 9.62
CA LYS A 76 19.48 -26.42 9.43
C LYS A 76 20.15 -25.32 8.63
N ARG A 77 21.41 -25.03 8.93
CA ARG A 77 22.24 -24.13 8.13
C ARG A 77 22.84 -24.87 6.92
N PRO A 78 23.20 -24.17 5.84
CA PRO A 78 23.86 -24.75 4.67
C PRO A 78 25.08 -25.64 4.99
N GLY A 79 25.92 -25.23 5.95
CA GLY A 79 27.08 -26.02 6.39
C GLY A 79 26.74 -27.32 7.14
N GLU A 80 25.48 -27.53 7.53
CA GLU A 80 24.97 -28.79 8.08
C GLU A 80 24.38 -29.71 7.00
N LEU A 81 24.16 -29.19 5.79
CA LEU A 81 23.53 -29.88 4.66
C LEU A 81 24.56 -30.33 3.61
N CYS A 82 25.58 -29.51 3.36
CA CYS A 82 26.63 -29.82 2.40
C CYS A 82 28.02 -29.41 2.95
N SER A 83 29.08 -29.98 2.37
CA SER A 83 30.46 -29.80 2.86
C SER A 83 31.10 -28.47 2.45
N ASN A 84 30.66 -27.87 1.34
CA ASN A 84 31.18 -26.60 0.84
C ASN A 84 30.01 -25.71 0.38
N PRO A 85 29.27 -25.10 1.32
CA PRO A 85 28.17 -24.22 0.95
C PRO A 85 28.71 -22.98 0.26
N GLU A 86 28.11 -22.62 -0.86
CA GLU A 86 28.40 -21.44 -1.64
C GLU A 86 27.16 -20.56 -1.69
N PHE A 87 27.37 -19.24 -1.70
CA PHE A 87 26.24 -18.32 -1.80
C PHE A 87 25.70 -18.33 -3.23
N ILE A 88 26.58 -18.08 -4.21
CA ILE A 88 26.30 -18.11 -5.65
C ILE A 88 27.44 -18.88 -6.34
N VAL A 89 27.12 -19.80 -7.26
CA VAL A 89 28.10 -20.62 -8.01
C VAL A 89 28.00 -20.32 -9.50
N GLY A 90 29.06 -19.77 -10.11
CA GLY A 90 29.08 -19.54 -11.57
C GLY A 90 28.17 -18.41 -12.06
N GLY A 91 27.69 -17.56 -11.14
CA GLY A 91 26.71 -16.51 -11.40
C GLY A 91 25.30 -16.96 -10.99
N ALA A 92 24.45 -16.02 -10.59
CA ALA A 92 23.08 -16.36 -10.22
C ALA A 92 22.26 -16.57 -11.49
N THR A 93 21.77 -17.79 -11.69
CA THR A 93 21.04 -18.15 -12.90
C THR A 93 19.67 -18.71 -12.57
N ARG A 94 18.78 -18.68 -13.56
CA ARG A 94 17.43 -19.22 -13.41
C ARG A 94 17.42 -20.71 -13.00
N THR A 95 18.43 -21.50 -13.35
CA THR A 95 18.50 -22.94 -12.98
C THR A 95 18.71 -23.17 -11.49
N ASP A 96 19.06 -22.13 -10.73
CA ASP A 96 19.24 -22.16 -9.28
C ASP A 96 17.88 -22.14 -8.53
N ILE A 97 16.78 -22.12 -9.29
CA ILE A 97 15.40 -21.98 -8.82
C ILE A 97 14.59 -23.22 -9.19
N CYS A 98 14.41 -24.10 -8.20
CA CYS A 98 13.52 -25.25 -8.23
C CYS A 98 12.50 -25.16 -7.09
N GLN A 99 11.20 -25.20 -7.44
CA GLN A 99 10.12 -25.12 -6.45
C GLN A 99 10.11 -26.32 -5.49
N GLY A 100 10.00 -26.01 -4.19
CA GLY A 100 9.78 -26.99 -3.14
C GLY A 100 8.29 -27.26 -2.89
N ALA A 101 7.94 -27.53 -1.63
CA ALA A 101 6.58 -27.94 -1.24
C ALA A 101 5.59 -26.77 -1.00
N LEU A 102 5.97 -25.53 -1.33
CA LEU A 102 5.15 -24.33 -1.16
C LEU A 102 4.50 -23.91 -2.49
N GLY A 103 3.25 -23.45 -2.44
CA GLY A 103 2.50 -22.98 -3.61
C GLY A 103 2.83 -21.53 -3.98
N ASP A 104 4.11 -21.20 -4.13
CA ASP A 104 4.63 -19.86 -4.41
C ASP A 104 5.36 -19.79 -5.75
N CYS A 105 4.95 -20.60 -6.72
CA CYS A 105 5.47 -20.61 -8.09
C CYS A 105 5.55 -19.21 -8.72
N TRP A 106 4.62 -18.31 -8.38
CA TRP A 106 4.62 -16.91 -8.79
C TRP A 106 5.88 -16.14 -8.36
N LEU A 107 6.37 -16.40 -7.14
CA LEU A 107 7.58 -15.78 -6.63
C LEU A 107 8.80 -16.37 -7.33
N LEU A 108 8.84 -17.68 -7.53
CA LEU A 108 9.96 -18.36 -8.16
C LEU A 108 10.09 -18.00 -9.65
N ALA A 109 8.98 -17.85 -10.36
CA ALA A 109 8.98 -17.31 -11.72
C ALA A 109 9.51 -15.86 -11.73
N ALA A 110 9.20 -15.06 -10.70
CA ALA A 110 9.76 -13.72 -10.56
C ALA A 110 11.27 -13.73 -10.31
N ILE A 111 11.76 -14.60 -9.42
CA ILE A 111 13.19 -14.76 -9.12
C ILE A 111 13.94 -15.27 -10.36
N ALA A 112 13.37 -16.22 -11.10
CA ALA A 112 13.98 -16.73 -12.33
C ALA A 112 14.11 -15.63 -13.40
N SER A 113 13.11 -14.77 -13.58
CA SER A 113 13.23 -13.63 -14.49
C SER A 113 14.23 -12.59 -13.98
N LEU A 114 14.33 -12.37 -12.66
CA LEU A 114 15.31 -11.46 -12.05
C LEU A 114 16.75 -11.82 -12.46
N THR A 115 17.08 -13.11 -12.55
CA THR A 115 18.43 -13.56 -12.97
C THR A 115 18.82 -13.17 -14.40
N LEU A 116 17.87 -12.73 -15.24
CA LEU A 116 18.16 -12.26 -16.60
C LEU A 116 18.70 -10.84 -16.63
N ASN A 117 18.63 -10.11 -15.51
CA ASN A 117 19.11 -8.74 -15.39
C ASN A 117 20.06 -8.62 -14.18
N GLU A 118 21.37 -8.61 -14.46
CA GLU A 118 22.42 -8.60 -13.43
C GLU A 118 22.36 -7.35 -12.53
N ASP A 119 21.96 -6.19 -13.07
CA ASP A 119 21.89 -4.93 -12.31
C ASP A 119 20.74 -4.95 -11.29
N VAL A 120 19.56 -5.40 -11.72
CA VAL A 120 18.40 -5.58 -10.82
C VAL A 120 18.69 -6.70 -9.82
N MET A 121 19.38 -7.76 -10.25
CA MET A 121 19.77 -8.86 -9.37
C MET A 121 20.73 -8.40 -8.27
N ALA A 122 21.79 -7.66 -8.62
CA ALA A 122 22.74 -7.11 -7.65
C ALA A 122 22.10 -6.12 -6.68
N ARG A 123 20.98 -5.50 -7.09
CA ARG A 123 20.17 -4.65 -6.22
C ARG A 123 19.42 -5.46 -5.16
N VAL A 124 18.73 -6.53 -5.55
CA VAL A 124 17.93 -7.37 -4.63
C VAL A 124 18.82 -8.27 -3.76
N VAL A 125 19.90 -8.78 -4.35
CA VAL A 125 20.89 -9.66 -3.73
C VAL A 125 22.24 -8.95 -3.70
N PRO A 126 22.52 -8.17 -2.64
CA PRO A 126 23.78 -7.43 -2.52
C PRO A 126 25.00 -8.34 -2.67
N VAL A 127 25.98 -7.87 -3.45
CA VAL A 127 27.25 -8.54 -3.68
C VAL A 127 28.13 -8.57 -2.42
N GLY A 128 29.08 -9.50 -2.35
CA GLY A 128 30.04 -9.61 -1.24
C GLY A 128 29.58 -10.49 -0.07
N GLN A 129 28.43 -11.16 -0.20
CA GLN A 129 27.95 -12.18 0.72
C GLN A 129 28.59 -13.55 0.39
N SER A 130 29.07 -14.28 1.41
CA SER A 130 29.66 -15.61 1.22
C SER A 130 29.61 -16.45 2.50
N PHE A 131 29.81 -17.76 2.36
CA PHE A 131 30.03 -18.68 3.48
C PHE A 131 31.52 -18.81 3.87
N GLY A 132 32.40 -18.06 3.21
CA GLY A 132 33.84 -18.10 3.43
C GLY A 132 34.31 -17.14 4.53
N GLU A 133 35.30 -16.30 4.21
CA GLU A 133 35.88 -15.39 5.19
C GLU A 133 34.84 -14.38 5.71
N SER A 134 34.84 -14.16 7.03
CA SER A 134 33.87 -13.30 7.73
C SER A 134 32.42 -13.80 7.70
N TYR A 135 32.21 -15.11 7.53
CA TYR A 135 30.93 -15.76 7.76
C TYR A 135 30.51 -15.67 9.24
N ALA A 136 29.25 -15.26 9.46
CA ALA A 136 28.64 -15.19 10.79
C ALA A 136 27.20 -15.72 10.81
N GLY A 137 26.81 -16.53 9.80
CA GLY A 137 25.46 -17.09 9.69
C GLY A 137 24.38 -16.03 9.49
N ILE A 138 24.71 -14.92 8.81
CA ILE A 138 23.86 -13.74 8.60
C ILE A 138 23.98 -13.29 7.14
N PHE A 139 22.85 -12.94 6.53
CA PHE A 139 22.71 -12.47 5.15
C PHE A 139 21.69 -11.33 5.09
N HIS A 140 21.67 -10.58 4.00
CA HIS A 140 20.67 -9.55 3.77
C HIS A 140 20.26 -9.43 2.31
N PHE A 141 19.04 -8.93 2.11
CA PHE A 141 18.39 -8.77 0.81
C PHE A 141 17.61 -7.46 0.79
N GLN A 142 17.39 -6.91 -0.39
CA GLN A 142 16.65 -5.67 -0.55
C GLN A 142 15.39 -5.89 -1.36
N PHE A 143 14.26 -5.44 -0.82
CA PHE A 143 12.97 -5.51 -1.49
C PHE A 143 12.36 -4.13 -1.57
N TRP A 144 11.78 -3.80 -2.70
CA TRP A 144 10.86 -2.70 -2.81
C TRP A 144 9.55 -3.08 -2.13
N GLN A 145 9.02 -2.20 -1.28
CA GLN A 145 7.80 -2.40 -0.51
C GLN A 145 6.97 -1.11 -0.54
N PHE A 146 5.98 -1.09 -1.43
CA PHE A 146 4.93 -0.06 -1.49
C PHE A 146 5.46 1.38 -1.58
N GLY A 147 6.52 1.60 -2.36
CA GLY A 147 7.14 2.91 -2.61
C GLY A 147 8.53 3.08 -2.00
N GLU A 148 9.01 2.11 -1.21
CA GLU A 148 10.23 2.23 -0.42
C GLU A 148 11.11 0.99 -0.58
N TRP A 149 12.42 1.15 -0.75
CA TRP A 149 13.37 0.06 -0.61
C TRP A 149 13.62 -0.27 0.86
N VAL A 150 13.61 -1.56 1.18
CA VAL A 150 13.75 -2.10 2.53
C VAL A 150 14.84 -3.15 2.54
N ASP A 151 15.81 -2.99 3.44
CA ASP A 151 16.91 -3.93 3.68
C ASP A 151 16.52 -4.93 4.78
N VAL A 152 16.57 -6.22 4.46
CA VAL A 152 16.05 -7.31 5.27
C VAL A 152 17.17 -8.27 5.62
N VAL A 153 17.52 -8.26 6.90
CA VAL A 153 18.53 -9.16 7.47
C VAL A 153 17.88 -10.49 7.85
N ILE A 154 18.55 -11.61 7.59
CA ILE A 154 18.15 -12.94 8.06
C ILE A 154 19.37 -13.73 8.56
N ASP A 155 19.13 -14.75 9.38
CA ASP A 155 20.10 -15.85 9.51
C ASP A 155 19.92 -16.89 8.40
N ASP A 156 20.87 -17.82 8.27
CA ASP A 156 20.85 -18.86 7.23
C ASP A 156 20.23 -20.20 7.64
N ARG A 157 19.47 -20.26 8.73
CA ARG A 157 18.75 -21.49 9.09
C ARG A 157 17.58 -21.71 8.12
N LEU A 158 17.56 -22.82 7.40
CA LEU A 158 16.54 -23.14 6.41
C LEU A 158 15.66 -24.31 6.88
N PRO A 159 14.34 -24.30 6.59
CA PRO A 159 13.46 -25.43 6.87
C PRO A 159 13.84 -26.65 6.04
N THR A 160 14.05 -27.77 6.71
CA THR A 160 14.42 -29.05 6.09
C THR A 160 13.54 -30.18 6.60
N LYS A 161 13.37 -31.19 5.77
CA LYS A 161 12.70 -32.44 6.12
C LYS A 161 13.51 -33.59 5.53
N ASP A 162 13.80 -34.58 6.36
CA ASP A 162 14.60 -35.75 5.97
C ASP A 162 15.99 -35.40 5.38
N GLY A 163 16.54 -34.24 5.75
CA GLY A 163 17.84 -33.77 5.27
C GLY A 163 17.80 -32.93 4.00
N GLU A 164 16.63 -32.75 3.38
CA GLU A 164 16.44 -31.95 2.17
C GLU A 164 15.73 -30.63 2.48
N LEU A 165 15.99 -29.60 1.67
CA LEU A 165 15.31 -28.31 1.76
C LEU A 165 13.81 -28.48 1.45
N LEU A 166 12.96 -27.88 2.28
CA LEU A 166 11.51 -28.01 2.12
C LEU A 166 10.95 -27.08 1.03
N PHE A 167 11.60 -25.95 0.80
CA PHE A 167 11.16 -24.89 -0.11
C PHE A 167 12.15 -24.71 -1.28
N VAL A 168 12.29 -23.51 -1.84
CA VAL A 168 13.16 -23.31 -3.01
C VAL A 168 14.60 -23.77 -2.76
N HIS A 169 15.20 -24.36 -3.78
CA HIS A 169 16.59 -24.83 -3.77
C HIS A 169 17.19 -24.80 -5.18
N SER A 170 18.52 -24.81 -5.26
CA SER A 170 19.29 -24.92 -6.50
C SER A 170 19.51 -26.39 -6.88
N ALA A 171 19.55 -26.68 -8.18
CA ALA A 171 19.90 -27.99 -8.71
C ALA A 171 21.37 -28.38 -8.43
N GLU A 172 22.27 -27.41 -8.24
CA GLU A 172 23.69 -27.64 -7.93
C GLU A 172 23.91 -28.17 -6.50
N GLY A 173 22.91 -28.04 -5.62
CA GLY A 173 22.88 -28.63 -4.26
C GLY A 173 23.80 -27.97 -3.22
N SER A 174 24.87 -27.28 -3.64
CA SER A 174 25.76 -26.50 -2.76
C SER A 174 25.50 -25.00 -2.79
N GLU A 175 24.51 -24.53 -3.55
CA GLU A 175 24.18 -23.11 -3.72
C GLU A 175 22.89 -22.72 -2.98
N PHE A 176 22.90 -21.59 -2.27
CA PHE A 176 21.84 -21.25 -1.30
C PHE A 176 21.26 -19.83 -1.38
N TRP A 177 21.70 -18.96 -2.31
CA TRP A 177 21.18 -17.60 -2.40
C TRP A 177 19.66 -17.55 -2.59
N SER A 178 19.11 -18.45 -3.42
CA SER A 178 17.67 -18.49 -3.74
C SER A 178 16.82 -18.88 -2.54
N ALA A 179 17.27 -19.90 -1.78
CA ALA A 179 16.64 -20.34 -0.54
C ALA A 179 16.64 -19.24 0.54
N LEU A 180 17.75 -18.49 0.63
CA LEU A 180 17.88 -17.37 1.55
C LEU A 180 17.05 -16.15 1.12
N LEU A 181 16.94 -15.89 -0.19
CA LEU A 181 16.10 -14.83 -0.73
C LEU A 181 14.62 -15.08 -0.43
N GLU A 182 14.13 -16.29 -0.68
CA GLU A 182 12.76 -16.70 -0.36
C GLU A 182 12.49 -16.59 1.15
N LYS A 183 13.45 -16.99 2.00
CA LYS A 183 13.35 -16.79 3.45
C LYS A 183 13.21 -15.33 3.85
N ALA A 184 14.03 -14.44 3.26
CA ALA A 184 13.96 -13.02 3.54
C ALA A 184 12.61 -12.43 3.09
N TYR A 185 12.09 -12.89 1.95
CA TYR A 185 10.79 -12.49 1.44
C TYR A 185 9.63 -13.02 2.33
N ALA A 186 9.73 -14.25 2.81
CA ALA A 186 8.81 -14.84 3.79
C ALA A 186 8.79 -14.02 5.09
N LYS A 187 9.96 -13.57 5.56
CA LYS A 187 10.08 -12.70 6.74
C LYS A 187 9.34 -11.37 6.57
N VAL A 188 9.50 -10.69 5.43
CA VAL A 188 8.79 -9.42 5.16
C VAL A 188 7.28 -9.61 5.18
N ASN A 189 6.82 -10.73 4.63
CA ASN A 189 5.41 -11.12 4.57
C ASN A 189 4.89 -11.81 5.85
N GLY A 190 5.77 -12.05 6.82
CA GLY A 190 5.47 -12.54 8.17
C GLY A 190 5.71 -14.04 8.39
N CYS A 191 5.55 -14.89 7.38
CA CYS A 191 5.83 -16.34 7.43
C CYS A 191 5.88 -16.93 6.01
N TYR A 192 6.40 -18.15 5.85
CA TYR A 192 6.42 -18.84 4.55
C TYR A 192 5.02 -19.07 3.97
N GLU A 193 4.05 -19.50 4.78
CA GLU A 193 2.67 -19.75 4.32
C GLU A 193 2.00 -18.50 3.72
N ALA A 194 2.40 -17.29 4.14
CA ALA A 194 1.87 -16.05 3.58
C ALA A 194 2.26 -15.84 2.10
N LEU A 195 3.25 -16.56 1.59
CA LEU A 195 3.67 -16.54 0.19
C LEU A 195 2.81 -17.45 -0.70
N SER A 196 2.04 -18.37 -0.13
CA SER A 196 1.19 -19.27 -0.91
C SER A 196 0.13 -18.49 -1.69
N GLY A 197 0.10 -18.67 -3.01
CA GLY A 197 -0.83 -17.99 -3.92
C GLY A 197 -0.56 -16.50 -4.10
N GLY A 198 -0.26 -16.09 -5.33
CA GLY A 198 0.07 -14.72 -5.73
C GLY A 198 0.20 -14.58 -7.24
N SER A 199 0.43 -13.36 -7.71
CA SER A 199 0.80 -13.08 -9.12
C SER A 199 2.29 -12.77 -9.23
N THR A 200 2.92 -13.16 -10.34
CA THR A 200 4.33 -12.88 -10.63
C THR A 200 4.62 -11.39 -10.59
N THR A 201 3.64 -10.56 -11.02
CA THR A 201 3.69 -9.11 -10.89
C THR A 201 4.06 -8.61 -9.51
N GLU A 202 3.59 -9.28 -8.45
CA GLU A 202 3.91 -8.91 -7.08
C GLU A 202 5.41 -9.04 -6.80
N GLY A 203 6.00 -10.13 -7.29
CA GLY A 203 7.42 -10.41 -7.14
C GLY A 203 8.25 -9.45 -7.99
N PHE A 204 7.83 -9.20 -9.24
CA PHE A 204 8.52 -8.26 -10.11
C PHE A 204 8.60 -6.86 -9.51
N GLU A 205 7.48 -6.34 -9.00
CA GLU A 205 7.43 -5.04 -8.34
C GLU A 205 8.32 -4.99 -7.10
N ASP A 206 8.29 -6.04 -6.28
CA ASP A 206 9.09 -6.09 -5.05
C ASP A 206 10.59 -6.26 -5.32
N PHE A 207 10.97 -6.74 -6.50
CA PHE A 207 12.36 -6.86 -6.93
C PHE A 207 12.87 -5.64 -7.69
N THR A 208 11.98 -4.80 -8.24
CA THR A 208 12.40 -3.74 -9.19
C THR A 208 11.91 -2.35 -8.79
N GLY A 209 10.84 -2.24 -8.00
CA GLY A 209 10.05 -1.01 -7.87
C GLY A 209 9.37 -0.56 -9.18
N GLY A 210 9.37 -1.44 -10.18
CA GLY A 210 8.87 -1.26 -11.54
C GLY A 210 7.35 -1.23 -11.66
N ILE A 211 6.90 -1.09 -12.91
CA ILE A 211 5.48 -1.04 -13.29
C ILE A 211 5.09 -2.37 -13.88
N ALA A 212 4.21 -3.11 -13.23
CA ALA A 212 3.65 -4.31 -13.79
C ALA A 212 2.39 -4.02 -14.63
N GLU A 213 2.40 -4.45 -15.89
CA GLU A 213 1.25 -4.45 -16.79
C GLU A 213 0.85 -5.88 -17.15
N ASN A 214 -0.46 -6.12 -17.24
CA ASN A 214 -1.02 -7.42 -17.58
C ASN A 214 -1.71 -7.35 -18.94
N TYR A 215 -1.33 -8.24 -19.85
CA TYR A 215 -1.96 -8.39 -21.16
C TYR A 215 -2.75 -9.68 -21.24
N ASP A 216 -4.03 -9.58 -21.63
CA ASP A 216 -4.90 -10.71 -21.93
C ASP A 216 -4.61 -11.25 -23.35
N LEU A 217 -4.14 -12.49 -23.43
CA LEU A 217 -3.81 -13.15 -24.69
C LEU A 217 -5.02 -13.68 -25.47
N SER A 218 -6.23 -13.61 -24.89
CA SER A 218 -7.47 -13.81 -25.67
C SER A 218 -7.74 -12.65 -26.63
N LYS A 219 -7.18 -11.46 -26.34
CA LYS A 219 -7.27 -10.25 -27.17
C LYS A 219 -5.93 -9.49 -27.18
N PRO A 220 -4.85 -10.10 -27.69
CA PRO A 220 -3.54 -9.49 -27.64
C PRO A 220 -3.46 -8.33 -28.65
N PRO A 221 -2.73 -7.25 -28.34
CA PRO A 221 -2.39 -6.24 -29.34
C PRO A 221 -1.69 -6.86 -30.56
N PRO A 222 -1.91 -6.36 -31.79
CA PRO A 222 -1.34 -6.94 -33.01
C PRO A 222 0.20 -7.03 -33.02
N ASN A 223 0.86 -6.14 -32.30
CA ASN A 223 2.32 -6.05 -32.15
C ASN A 223 2.86 -6.76 -30.89
N MET A 224 2.09 -7.61 -30.22
CA MET A 224 2.47 -8.28 -28.96
C MET A 224 3.87 -8.92 -28.98
N PHE A 225 4.22 -9.64 -30.05
CA PHE A 225 5.56 -10.25 -30.16
C PHE A 225 6.70 -9.21 -30.07
N GLN A 226 6.51 -8.04 -30.70
CA GLN A 226 7.50 -6.97 -30.65
C GLN A 226 7.53 -6.28 -29.27
N ILE A 227 6.38 -6.18 -28.60
CA ILE A 227 6.31 -5.69 -27.21
C ILE A 227 7.14 -6.61 -26.30
N ILE A 228 6.92 -7.92 -26.35
CA ILE A 228 7.67 -8.91 -25.56
C ILE A 228 9.17 -8.83 -25.87
N LYS A 229 9.53 -8.81 -27.16
CA LYS A 229 10.94 -8.76 -27.58
C LYS A 229 11.64 -7.50 -27.05
N LYS A 230 11.05 -6.32 -27.27
CA LYS A 230 11.61 -5.05 -26.78
C LYS A 230 11.71 -5.01 -25.26
N ALA A 231 10.72 -5.55 -24.55
CA ALA A 231 10.73 -5.58 -23.09
C ALA A 231 11.88 -6.47 -22.56
N ILE A 232 12.12 -7.63 -23.17
CA ILE A 232 13.28 -8.48 -22.82
C ILE A 232 14.59 -7.75 -23.12
N GLU A 233 14.71 -7.13 -24.29
CA GLU A 233 15.91 -6.36 -24.69
C GLU A 233 16.17 -5.15 -23.78
N SER A 234 15.12 -4.53 -23.21
CA SER A 234 15.24 -3.44 -22.23
C SER A 234 15.44 -3.93 -20.79
N GLY A 235 15.63 -5.23 -20.57
CA GLY A 235 15.85 -5.80 -19.24
C GLY A 235 14.61 -5.82 -18.33
N ALA A 236 13.40 -5.68 -18.89
CA ALA A 236 12.15 -5.84 -18.15
C ALA A 236 11.99 -7.28 -17.65
N LEU A 237 11.25 -7.47 -16.56
CA LEU A 237 10.93 -8.80 -16.07
C LEU A 237 9.61 -9.27 -16.66
N LEU A 238 9.60 -10.42 -17.33
CA LEU A 238 8.40 -10.95 -17.98
C LEU A 238 7.99 -12.30 -17.40
N GLY A 239 6.68 -12.47 -17.25
CA GLY A 239 6.04 -13.70 -16.85
C GLY A 239 4.84 -14.01 -17.73
N CYS A 240 4.40 -15.27 -17.70
CA CYS A 240 3.16 -15.68 -18.35
C CYS A 240 2.49 -16.80 -17.56
N SER A 241 1.18 -16.96 -17.79
CA SER A 241 0.39 -17.96 -17.08
C SER A 241 -0.76 -18.48 -17.93
N ILE A 242 -1.26 -19.65 -17.54
CA ILE A 242 -2.42 -20.32 -18.15
C ILE A 242 -3.53 -20.29 -17.11
N ASP A 243 -4.67 -19.68 -17.46
CA ASP A 243 -5.80 -19.58 -16.55
C ASP A 243 -6.43 -20.95 -16.25
N ILE A 244 -7.00 -21.07 -15.06
CA ILE A 244 -7.75 -22.25 -14.64
C ILE A 244 -9.24 -22.04 -14.86
N THR A 245 -9.92 -23.08 -15.34
CA THR A 245 -11.38 -23.10 -15.47
C THR A 245 -12.10 -23.48 -14.19
N SER A 246 -11.40 -24.14 -13.26
CA SER A 246 -11.91 -24.54 -11.95
C SER A 246 -10.77 -24.64 -10.94
N ALA A 247 -11.07 -24.56 -9.64
CA ALA A 247 -10.04 -24.71 -8.60
C ALA A 247 -9.32 -26.07 -8.64
N ALA A 248 -9.97 -27.12 -9.17
CA ALA A 248 -9.37 -28.44 -9.35
C ALA A 248 -8.33 -28.48 -10.48
N ASP A 249 -8.27 -27.46 -11.34
CA ASP A 249 -7.30 -27.34 -12.42
C ASP A 249 -6.00 -26.63 -11.98
N SER A 250 -5.90 -26.18 -10.72
CA SER A 250 -4.69 -25.57 -10.17
C SER A 250 -3.54 -26.56 -10.21
N GLU A 251 -2.41 -26.13 -10.79
CA GLU A 251 -1.22 -26.94 -11.05
C GLU A 251 -1.47 -28.23 -11.87
N ALA A 252 -2.57 -28.27 -12.64
CA ALA A 252 -2.89 -29.43 -13.46
C ALA A 252 -2.03 -29.47 -14.74
N VAL A 253 -1.35 -30.61 -14.96
CA VAL A 253 -0.51 -30.83 -16.15
C VAL A 253 -1.36 -31.25 -17.35
N THR A 254 -1.24 -30.51 -18.45
CA THR A 254 -1.92 -30.80 -19.73
C THR A 254 -1.25 -31.97 -20.46
N ARG A 255 -1.90 -32.45 -21.54
CA ARG A 255 -1.34 -33.51 -22.40
C ARG A 255 0.00 -33.15 -23.05
N GLN A 256 0.25 -31.86 -23.26
CA GLN A 256 1.52 -31.35 -23.83
C GLN A 256 2.49 -30.87 -22.73
N LYS A 257 2.27 -31.34 -21.49
CA LYS A 257 3.09 -31.05 -20.30
C LYS A 257 3.15 -29.59 -19.84
N LEU A 258 2.29 -28.71 -20.35
CA LEU A 258 2.09 -27.39 -19.75
C LEU A 258 1.24 -27.52 -18.47
N VAL A 259 1.64 -26.86 -17.40
CA VAL A 259 0.94 -26.74 -16.11
C VAL A 259 0.01 -25.53 -16.11
N LYS A 260 -1.27 -25.73 -15.74
CA LYS A 260 -2.28 -24.66 -15.60
C LYS A 260 -2.26 -24.05 -14.20
N GLY A 261 -2.71 -22.79 -14.06
CA GLY A 261 -2.74 -22.09 -12.77
C GLY A 261 -1.36 -21.91 -12.15
N HIS A 262 -0.35 -21.81 -13.02
CA HIS A 262 1.06 -21.81 -12.68
C HIS A 262 1.77 -20.66 -13.39
N ALA A 263 2.72 -20.03 -12.72
CA ALA A 263 3.51 -18.95 -13.29
C ALA A 263 4.72 -19.49 -14.03
N TYR A 264 5.00 -18.93 -15.20
CA TYR A 264 6.20 -19.19 -15.99
C TYR A 264 6.96 -17.89 -16.22
N SER A 265 8.28 -18.00 -16.41
CA SER A 265 9.12 -16.88 -16.82
C SER A 265 9.22 -16.83 -18.34
N LEU A 266 9.10 -15.65 -18.94
CA LEU A 266 9.40 -15.43 -20.35
C LEU A 266 10.86 -14.99 -20.48
N THR A 267 11.71 -15.86 -21.04
CA THR A 267 13.17 -15.68 -20.99
C THR A 267 13.80 -15.37 -22.35
N GLY A 268 13.00 -15.32 -23.43
CA GLY A 268 13.52 -14.99 -24.77
C GLY A 268 12.43 -14.83 -25.82
N ALA A 269 12.71 -14.02 -26.84
CA ALA A 269 11.87 -13.85 -28.02
C ALA A 269 12.75 -13.63 -29.26
N VAL A 270 12.72 -14.57 -30.22
CA VAL A 270 13.61 -14.55 -31.39
C VAL A 270 12.86 -14.87 -32.68
N GLU A 271 13.40 -14.41 -33.81
CA GLU A 271 12.92 -14.77 -35.14
C GLU A 271 13.98 -15.60 -35.85
N VAL A 272 13.67 -16.87 -36.13
CA VAL A 272 14.57 -17.80 -36.81
C VAL A 272 14.12 -18.04 -38.24
N THR A 273 15.05 -18.41 -39.11
CA THR A 273 14.75 -18.80 -40.48
C THR A 273 14.44 -20.29 -40.53
N TYR A 274 13.16 -20.65 -40.62
CA TYR A 274 12.71 -22.04 -40.73
C TYR A 274 12.17 -22.30 -42.15
N ARG A 275 12.86 -23.17 -42.90
CA ARG A 275 12.46 -23.57 -44.27
C ARG A 275 12.17 -22.39 -45.20
N GLY A 276 13.00 -21.34 -45.13
CA GLY A 276 12.89 -20.14 -45.96
C GLY A 276 11.82 -19.13 -45.52
N ARG A 277 11.19 -19.34 -44.34
CA ARG A 277 10.25 -18.38 -43.73
C ARG A 277 10.79 -17.93 -42.37
N LYS A 278 10.44 -16.71 -41.96
CA LYS A 278 10.71 -16.24 -40.60
C LYS A 278 9.65 -16.80 -39.66
N GLU A 279 10.09 -17.54 -38.66
CA GLU A 279 9.26 -18.11 -37.60
C GLU A 279 9.56 -17.37 -36.29
N LYS A 280 8.50 -16.98 -35.58
CA LYS A 280 8.58 -16.27 -34.30
C LYS A 280 8.56 -17.28 -33.16
N LEU A 281 9.62 -17.33 -32.37
CA LEU A 281 9.77 -18.25 -31.24
C LEU A 281 9.84 -17.48 -29.92
N ILE A 282 9.26 -18.07 -28.88
CA ILE A 282 9.30 -17.59 -27.50
C ILE A 282 9.93 -18.66 -26.64
N ARG A 283 10.82 -18.25 -25.74
CA ARG A 283 11.44 -19.10 -24.73
C ARG A 283 10.74 -18.89 -23.39
N ILE A 284 10.33 -19.99 -22.78
CA ILE A 284 9.57 -20.02 -21.54
C ILE A 284 10.27 -20.94 -20.57
N ARG A 285 10.29 -20.57 -19.29
CA ARG A 285 10.84 -21.42 -18.23
C ARG A 285 9.78 -21.74 -17.17
N ASN A 286 9.66 -23.03 -16.88
CA ASN A 286 8.91 -23.55 -15.74
C ASN A 286 9.77 -23.43 -14.46
N PRO A 287 9.32 -22.71 -13.41
CA PRO A 287 10.05 -22.57 -12.15
C PRO A 287 10.20 -23.88 -11.35
N TRP A 288 9.57 -24.98 -11.76
CA TRP A 288 9.87 -26.31 -11.20
C TRP A 288 11.27 -26.80 -11.59
N GLY A 289 11.88 -26.22 -12.62
CA GLY A 289 13.18 -26.69 -13.13
C GLY A 289 13.11 -28.02 -13.86
N GLN A 290 11.91 -28.46 -14.24
CA GLN A 290 11.61 -29.71 -14.93
C GLN A 290 10.21 -29.62 -15.56
N VAL A 291 9.79 -30.65 -16.29
CA VAL A 291 8.47 -30.77 -16.94
C VAL A 291 8.29 -29.70 -18.02
N GLU A 292 8.66 -30.08 -19.24
CA GLU A 292 8.74 -29.19 -20.40
C GLU A 292 7.73 -29.52 -21.50
N TRP A 293 7.45 -28.52 -22.33
CA TRP A 293 6.63 -28.61 -23.54
C TRP A 293 7.07 -29.75 -24.47
N THR A 294 6.10 -30.56 -24.93
CA THR A 294 6.38 -31.70 -25.83
C THR A 294 5.97 -31.48 -27.29
N GLY A 295 5.58 -30.27 -27.66
CA GLY A 295 5.17 -29.95 -29.03
C GLY A 295 6.32 -29.51 -29.92
N ALA A 296 5.98 -28.83 -31.02
CA ALA A 296 6.96 -28.25 -31.94
C ALA A 296 7.86 -27.25 -31.20
N TRP A 297 9.15 -27.24 -31.55
CA TRP A 297 10.23 -26.43 -30.96
C TRP A 297 10.68 -26.82 -29.55
N SER A 298 10.12 -27.89 -28.96
CA SER A 298 10.71 -28.53 -27.78
C SER A 298 12.18 -28.92 -28.00
N ASP A 299 12.93 -29.15 -26.92
CA ASP A 299 14.38 -29.42 -26.95
C ASP A 299 14.80 -30.55 -27.91
N SER A 300 13.95 -31.58 -28.02
CA SER A 300 14.17 -32.74 -28.89
C SER A 300 13.39 -32.68 -30.21
N SER A 301 12.74 -31.55 -30.51
CA SER A 301 11.93 -31.33 -31.73
C SER A 301 12.78 -31.41 -33.00
N SER A 302 12.24 -32.08 -34.01
CA SER A 302 12.89 -32.25 -35.33
C SER A 302 13.01 -30.95 -36.12
N GLU A 303 12.21 -29.95 -35.77
CA GLU A 303 12.08 -28.64 -36.40
C GLU A 303 13.40 -27.87 -36.32
N TRP A 304 14.14 -28.04 -35.22
CA TRP A 304 15.49 -27.48 -35.04
C TRP A 304 16.50 -27.97 -36.07
N ASN A 305 16.28 -29.12 -36.72
CA ASN A 305 17.19 -29.63 -37.76
C ASN A 305 17.13 -28.81 -39.05
N SER A 306 16.14 -27.92 -39.21
CA SER A 306 15.98 -27.05 -40.38
C SER A 306 16.29 -25.58 -40.07
N VAL A 307 16.88 -25.29 -38.91
CA VAL A 307 17.38 -23.98 -38.50
C VAL A 307 18.90 -24.02 -38.53
N ASP A 308 19.54 -22.96 -39.02
CA ASP A 308 21.00 -22.86 -39.04
C ASP A 308 21.58 -22.91 -37.63
N ASP A 309 22.70 -23.61 -37.45
CA ASP A 309 23.34 -23.78 -36.14
C ASP A 309 23.71 -22.44 -35.47
N SER A 310 23.96 -21.39 -36.25
CA SER A 310 24.22 -20.04 -35.73
C SER A 310 22.98 -19.32 -35.17
N GLU A 311 21.78 -19.70 -35.61
CA GLU A 311 20.51 -19.17 -35.09
C GLU A 311 19.93 -20.08 -33.99
N ARG A 312 20.50 -21.27 -33.80
CA ARG A 312 20.01 -22.30 -32.88
C ARG A 312 20.42 -21.98 -31.44
N GLN A 313 19.46 -21.54 -30.64
CA GLN A 313 19.64 -21.21 -29.21
C GLN A 313 19.02 -22.25 -28.27
N ASN A 314 18.56 -23.40 -28.77
CA ASN A 314 18.01 -24.44 -27.89
C ASN A 314 19.13 -25.22 -27.21
N VAL A 315 18.96 -25.41 -25.90
CA VAL A 315 19.73 -26.40 -25.13
C VAL A 315 18.96 -27.72 -25.20
N LYS A 316 19.58 -28.83 -24.81
CA LYS A 316 18.90 -30.11 -24.62
C LYS A 316 19.11 -30.54 -23.18
N ALA A 317 18.30 -30.00 -22.29
CA ALA A 317 18.33 -30.30 -20.87
C ALA A 317 16.89 -30.57 -20.39
N ASP A 318 16.72 -31.12 -19.20
CA ASP A 318 15.42 -31.11 -18.49
C ASP A 318 15.61 -30.11 -17.35
N ASP A 319 15.56 -28.82 -17.70
CA ASP A 319 15.81 -27.68 -16.81
C ASP A 319 14.57 -26.76 -16.67
N GLY A 320 13.46 -27.20 -17.28
CA GLY A 320 12.18 -26.50 -17.30
C GLY A 320 12.10 -25.42 -18.38
N GLU A 321 13.18 -25.11 -19.10
CA GLU A 321 13.22 -24.12 -20.17
C GLU A 321 12.95 -24.77 -21.54
N PHE A 322 12.06 -24.16 -22.32
CA PHE A 322 11.74 -24.66 -23.65
C PHE A 322 11.36 -23.53 -24.60
N TRP A 323 11.47 -23.81 -25.90
CA TRP A 323 10.98 -22.94 -26.96
C TRP A 323 9.63 -23.42 -27.49
N MET A 324 8.79 -22.47 -27.90
CA MET A 324 7.57 -22.74 -28.66
C MET A 324 7.32 -21.64 -29.69
N SER A 325 6.49 -21.93 -30.70
CA SER A 325 6.09 -20.88 -31.65
C SER A 325 5.18 -19.86 -30.97
N PHE A 326 5.28 -18.59 -31.37
CA PHE A 326 4.43 -17.52 -30.85
C PHE A 326 2.94 -17.80 -31.08
N THR A 327 2.61 -18.48 -32.18
CA THR A 327 1.23 -18.91 -32.48
C THR A 327 0.71 -19.92 -31.47
N GLU A 328 1.50 -20.93 -31.09
CA GLU A 328 1.11 -21.88 -30.05
C GLU A 328 1.08 -21.20 -28.67
N PHE A 329 2.01 -20.26 -28.41
CA PHE A 329 2.00 -19.47 -27.19
C PHE A 329 0.65 -18.75 -26.98
N LEU A 330 0.18 -17.99 -27.98
CA LEU A 330 -1.12 -17.30 -27.93
C LEU A 330 -2.32 -18.25 -27.79
N ARG A 331 -2.17 -19.52 -28.18
CA ARG A 331 -3.22 -20.53 -28.11
C ARG A 331 -3.33 -21.18 -26.74
N HIS A 332 -2.21 -21.38 -26.06
CA HIS A 332 -2.15 -22.11 -24.79
C HIS A 332 -2.13 -21.19 -23.57
N TYR A 333 -1.46 -20.03 -23.67
CA TYR A 333 -1.32 -19.09 -22.56
C TYR A 333 -2.46 -18.07 -22.55
N SER A 334 -2.80 -17.61 -21.35
CA SER A 334 -3.92 -16.70 -21.12
C SER A 334 -3.45 -15.28 -20.85
N ARG A 335 -2.31 -15.11 -20.16
CA ARG A 335 -1.84 -13.80 -19.72
C ARG A 335 -0.33 -13.64 -19.89
N VAL A 336 0.09 -12.43 -20.20
CA VAL A 336 1.49 -11.97 -20.14
C VAL A 336 1.59 -10.84 -19.14
N GLU A 337 2.56 -10.95 -18.24
CA GLU A 337 2.84 -9.98 -17.19
C GLU A 337 4.20 -9.36 -17.51
N ILE A 338 4.26 -8.03 -17.71
CA ILE A 338 5.49 -7.31 -18.05
C ILE A 338 5.75 -6.27 -16.96
N CYS A 339 6.91 -6.35 -16.31
CA CYS A 339 7.35 -5.36 -15.35
C CYS A 339 8.47 -4.49 -15.94
N THR A 340 8.11 -3.26 -16.31
CA THR A 340 9.06 -2.28 -16.84
C THR A 340 9.82 -1.63 -15.69
N LEU A 341 11.13 -1.51 -15.83
CA LEU A 341 12.01 -0.91 -14.83
C LEU A 341 11.78 0.61 -14.74
N THR A 342 11.89 1.16 -13.53
CA THR A 342 11.87 2.62 -13.32
C THR A 342 13.22 3.23 -13.69
N PRO A 343 13.27 4.56 -13.96
CA PRO A 343 14.52 5.27 -14.23
C PRO A 343 15.60 5.04 -13.16
N ASP A 344 15.20 4.91 -11.89
CA ASP A 344 16.12 4.66 -10.77
C ASP A 344 16.83 3.30 -10.82
N THR A 345 16.39 2.41 -11.71
CA THR A 345 16.89 1.03 -11.87
C THR A 345 17.73 0.88 -13.13
N LEU A 346 17.59 1.79 -14.11
CA LEU A 346 18.30 1.74 -15.38
C LEU A 346 19.48 2.72 -15.36
N THR A 347 20.70 2.21 -15.57
CA THR A 347 21.90 3.05 -15.72
C THR A 347 22.17 3.47 -17.17
N ASP A 348 21.35 3.01 -18.12
CA ASP A 348 21.49 3.26 -19.55
C ASP A 348 20.55 4.39 -20.01
N ASP A 349 21.14 5.51 -20.43
CA ASP A 349 20.45 6.70 -20.95
C ASP A 349 19.71 6.47 -22.29
N SER A 350 19.88 5.30 -22.92
CA SER A 350 19.23 4.98 -24.20
C SER A 350 17.76 4.55 -24.08
N VAL A 351 17.25 4.34 -22.87
CA VAL A 351 15.87 3.90 -22.61
C VAL A 351 14.98 5.10 -22.25
N LYS A 352 13.77 5.21 -22.82
CA LYS A 352 12.80 6.25 -22.47
C LYS A 352 12.49 6.19 -20.96
N HIS A 353 12.72 7.29 -20.24
CA HIS A 353 12.44 7.39 -18.81
C HIS A 353 10.97 7.73 -18.56
N TRP A 354 10.31 6.95 -17.71
CA TRP A 354 8.97 7.25 -17.19
C TRP A 354 9.06 8.28 -16.06
N SER A 355 8.20 9.31 -16.07
CA SER A 355 7.99 10.13 -14.89
C SER A 355 7.16 9.35 -13.87
N VAL A 356 7.63 9.23 -12.64
CA VAL A 356 7.00 8.42 -11.58
C VAL A 356 6.56 9.30 -10.42
N CYS A 357 5.28 9.20 -10.04
CA CYS A 357 4.74 9.81 -8.84
C CYS A 357 4.08 8.76 -7.94
N ASN A 358 4.50 8.69 -6.67
CA ASN A 358 3.96 7.76 -5.69
C ASN A 358 3.28 8.51 -4.53
N TYR A 359 2.04 8.13 -4.18
CA TYR A 359 1.32 8.70 -3.05
C TYR A 359 0.72 7.64 -2.16
N ASP A 360 0.90 7.82 -0.86
CA ASP A 360 0.30 6.97 0.16
C ASP A 360 -1.09 7.45 0.55
N GLY A 361 -2.00 6.50 0.70
CA GLY A 361 -3.35 6.73 1.17
C GLY A 361 -3.83 5.63 2.12
N SER A 362 -4.98 5.89 2.73
CA SER A 362 -5.64 4.93 3.61
C SER A 362 -7.15 5.01 3.51
N TRP A 363 -7.78 3.85 3.51
CA TRP A 363 -9.21 3.67 3.75
C TRP A 363 -9.39 3.34 5.22
N ARG A 364 -10.23 4.12 5.90
CA ARG A 364 -10.60 3.94 7.29
C ARG A 364 -12.11 3.96 7.44
N LYS A 365 -12.64 2.95 8.13
CA LYS A 365 -14.06 2.80 8.41
C LYS A 365 -14.62 4.09 9.04
N GLY A 366 -15.77 4.53 8.53
CA GLY A 366 -16.43 5.76 8.98
C GLY A 366 -15.82 7.04 8.42
N SER A 367 -14.64 7.03 7.82
CA SER A 367 -14.05 8.24 7.24
C SER A 367 -13.75 8.04 5.76
N THR A 368 -12.56 7.56 5.43
CA THR A 368 -12.12 7.50 4.03
C THR A 368 -12.45 6.19 3.32
N ALA A 369 -13.01 5.19 4.00
CA ALA A 369 -13.43 3.92 3.38
C ALA A 369 -14.80 4.05 2.71
N GLY A 370 -14.84 4.81 1.60
CA GLY A 370 -16.07 5.21 0.93
C GLY A 370 -16.71 4.14 0.04
N GLY A 371 -15.99 3.07 -0.30
CA GLY A 371 -16.43 2.06 -1.27
C GLY A 371 -16.44 2.59 -2.70
N CYS A 372 -16.86 1.80 -3.67
CA CYS A 372 -16.85 2.17 -5.08
C CYS A 372 -18.05 3.08 -5.47
N ARG A 373 -18.12 3.50 -6.74
CA ARG A 373 -19.15 4.43 -7.25
C ARG A 373 -20.59 3.93 -7.06
N ASN A 374 -20.80 2.63 -6.85
CA ASN A 374 -22.11 2.05 -6.51
C ASN A 374 -22.65 2.57 -5.16
N HIS A 375 -21.76 3.01 -4.27
CA HIS A 375 -22.07 3.53 -2.93
C HIS A 375 -22.00 5.06 -2.92
N ALA A 376 -22.86 5.72 -3.72
CA ALA A 376 -22.79 7.16 -3.95
C ALA A 376 -22.88 8.03 -2.67
N TYR A 377 -23.45 7.51 -1.58
CA TYR A 377 -23.52 8.22 -0.29
C TYR A 377 -22.14 8.43 0.35
N THR A 378 -21.22 7.47 0.17
CA THR A 378 -19.89 7.44 0.81
C THR A 378 -18.72 7.53 -0.17
N PHE A 379 -18.92 7.24 -1.46
CA PHE A 379 -17.87 7.21 -2.49
C PHE A 379 -16.98 8.47 -2.50
N TRP A 380 -17.61 9.64 -2.37
CA TRP A 380 -16.93 10.93 -2.39
C TRP A 380 -15.96 11.13 -1.21
N MET A 381 -16.07 10.35 -0.14
CA MET A 381 -15.19 10.44 1.03
C MET A 381 -13.86 9.71 0.85
N ASN A 382 -13.71 8.88 -0.20
CA ASN A 382 -12.43 8.27 -0.51
C ASN A 382 -11.36 9.35 -0.76
N PRO A 383 -10.07 9.08 -0.51
CA PRO A 383 -9.01 10.00 -0.86
C PRO A 383 -9.04 10.33 -2.36
N GLN A 384 -8.67 11.55 -2.73
CA GLN A 384 -8.71 12.01 -4.11
C GLN A 384 -7.32 12.52 -4.54
N PHE A 385 -6.94 12.27 -5.79
CA PHE A 385 -5.63 12.66 -6.33
C PHE A 385 -5.82 13.35 -7.67
N VAL A 386 -5.27 14.54 -7.85
CA VAL A 386 -5.28 15.24 -9.14
C VAL A 386 -4.04 14.82 -9.93
N ILE A 387 -4.23 14.47 -11.19
CA ILE A 387 -3.19 14.31 -12.20
C ILE A 387 -3.35 15.40 -13.25
N ARG A 388 -2.26 16.09 -13.56
CA ARG A 388 -2.19 17.11 -14.60
C ARG A 388 -1.39 16.57 -15.79
N LEU A 389 -2.04 16.55 -16.96
CA LEU A 389 -1.48 16.13 -18.24
C LEU A 389 -1.29 17.37 -19.12
N ASP A 390 -0.04 17.78 -19.36
CA ASP A 390 0.28 19.00 -20.11
C ASP A 390 0.72 18.74 -21.56
N GLU A 391 1.55 17.71 -21.77
CA GLU A 391 2.19 17.42 -23.07
C GLU A 391 1.71 16.08 -23.62
N GLU A 392 1.36 16.06 -24.91
CA GLU A 392 1.01 14.85 -25.66
C GLU A 392 2.26 14.02 -25.98
N ASP A 393 2.09 12.73 -26.25
CA ASP A 393 3.21 11.83 -26.54
C ASP A 393 3.79 12.11 -27.95
N ASP A 394 5.12 12.05 -28.07
CA ASP A 394 5.85 12.27 -29.34
C ASP A 394 6.16 10.94 -30.06
N ASP A 395 5.21 10.00 -30.14
CA ASP A 395 5.42 8.73 -30.85
C ASP A 395 4.89 8.82 -32.30
N PRO A 396 5.78 8.84 -33.32
CA PRO A 396 5.36 8.93 -34.72
C PRO A 396 4.65 7.67 -35.25
N ASP A 397 4.75 6.54 -34.54
CA ASP A 397 4.09 5.28 -34.89
C ASP A 397 2.71 5.13 -34.20
N ASP A 398 2.32 6.06 -33.32
CA ASP A 398 1.02 6.07 -32.66
C ASP A 398 0.03 6.99 -33.41
N ASN A 399 -1.11 6.43 -33.81
CA ASN A 399 -2.15 7.16 -34.53
C ASN A 399 -3.14 7.89 -33.60
N GLU A 400 -3.03 7.68 -32.28
CA GLU A 400 -3.88 8.32 -31.28
C GLU A 400 -3.15 9.47 -30.59
N VAL A 401 -3.68 10.68 -30.72
CA VAL A 401 -3.15 11.89 -30.07
C VAL A 401 -3.64 11.95 -28.62
N GLY A 402 -2.70 12.06 -27.67
CA GLY A 402 -3.00 12.19 -26.25
C GLY A 402 -1.78 11.97 -25.37
N CYS A 403 -1.99 12.05 -24.06
CA CYS A 403 -0.99 11.83 -23.02
C CYS A 403 -1.13 10.40 -22.49
N SER A 404 -0.07 9.58 -22.61
CA SER A 404 -0.05 8.21 -22.08
C SER A 404 0.42 8.17 -20.64
N PHE A 405 -0.34 7.45 -19.81
CA PHE A 405 0.03 7.20 -18.43
C PHE A 405 -0.53 5.86 -17.92
N VAL A 406 0.10 5.31 -16.90
CA VAL A 406 -0.33 4.09 -16.19
C VAL A 406 -0.62 4.47 -14.76
N VAL A 407 -1.80 4.07 -14.26
CA VAL A 407 -2.16 4.20 -12.85
C VAL A 407 -2.11 2.82 -12.21
N GLY A 408 -1.28 2.67 -11.19
CA GLY A 408 -1.17 1.49 -10.34
C GLY A 408 -1.70 1.76 -8.94
N LEU A 409 -2.73 1.03 -8.51
CA LEU A 409 -3.28 1.09 -7.15
C LEU A 409 -2.89 -0.17 -6.39
N ILE A 410 -1.95 -0.06 -5.45
CA ILE A 410 -1.43 -1.19 -4.65
C ILE A 410 -1.92 -1.12 -3.20
N GLN A 411 -2.52 -2.19 -2.69
CA GLN A 411 -2.89 -2.31 -1.27
C GLN A 411 -1.73 -2.89 -0.42
N LYS A 412 -1.48 -2.29 0.74
CA LYS A 412 -0.28 -2.58 1.55
C LYS A 412 -0.50 -3.70 2.57
N ASN A 413 0.54 -4.51 2.78
CA ASN A 413 0.68 -5.46 3.91
C ASN A 413 -0.41 -6.53 4.09
N ARG A 414 -1.29 -6.76 3.11
CA ARG A 414 -2.44 -7.68 3.27
C ARG A 414 -2.03 -9.13 3.53
N ARG A 415 -0.93 -9.62 2.93
CA ARG A 415 -0.39 -10.98 3.17
C ARG A 415 -0.12 -11.26 4.65
N ARG A 416 0.37 -10.25 5.40
CA ARG A 416 0.64 -10.33 6.84
C ARG A 416 -0.63 -10.50 7.68
N LEU A 417 -1.79 -10.14 7.13
CA LEU A 417 -3.09 -10.20 7.79
C LEU A 417 -3.81 -11.54 7.57
N ARG A 418 -3.30 -12.42 6.70
CA ARG A 418 -3.88 -13.76 6.48
C ARG A 418 -3.91 -14.62 7.75
N LYS A 419 -2.92 -14.45 8.62
CA LYS A 419 -2.88 -15.11 9.94
C LYS A 419 -4.04 -14.74 10.88
N VAL A 420 -4.71 -13.62 10.63
CA VAL A 420 -5.92 -13.18 11.36
C VAL A 420 -7.20 -13.34 10.53
N GLY A 421 -7.13 -14.08 9.42
CA GLY A 421 -8.29 -14.39 8.57
C GLY A 421 -8.65 -13.31 7.55
N GLU A 422 -7.77 -12.32 7.33
CA GLU A 422 -7.97 -11.27 6.34
C GLU A 422 -7.17 -11.54 5.05
N ASP A 423 -7.73 -11.21 3.89
CA ASP A 423 -7.06 -11.35 2.59
C ASP A 423 -7.14 -10.05 1.76
N MET A 424 -6.66 -10.07 0.51
CA MET A 424 -6.75 -8.95 -0.43
C MET A 424 -8.18 -8.40 -0.52
N HIS A 425 -8.33 -7.08 -0.46
CA HIS A 425 -9.59 -6.42 -0.76
C HIS A 425 -9.81 -6.36 -2.26
N THR A 426 -11.06 -6.39 -2.69
CA THR A 426 -11.41 -6.03 -4.06
C THR A 426 -11.22 -4.52 -4.22
N ILE A 427 -10.21 -4.09 -4.98
CA ILE A 427 -9.83 -2.68 -5.16
C ILE A 427 -9.97 -2.24 -6.61
N GLY A 428 -10.06 -0.93 -6.81
CA GLY A 428 -10.12 -0.29 -8.12
C GLY A 428 -10.17 1.23 -7.98
N PHE A 429 -10.16 1.93 -9.11
CA PHE A 429 -10.20 3.39 -9.11
C PHE A 429 -11.02 3.92 -10.29
N ALA A 430 -11.52 5.15 -10.13
CA ALA A 430 -12.23 5.89 -11.17
C ALA A 430 -11.53 7.22 -11.44
N ILE A 431 -11.57 7.66 -12.70
CA ILE A 431 -10.95 8.91 -13.17
C ILE A 431 -12.05 9.85 -13.67
N TYR A 432 -12.04 11.07 -13.16
CA TYR A 432 -12.98 12.14 -13.50
C TYR A 432 -12.22 13.36 -14.06
N GLU A 433 -12.91 14.22 -14.81
CA GLU A 433 -12.32 15.49 -15.28
C GLU A 433 -12.55 16.57 -14.23
N VAL A 434 -11.49 17.25 -13.80
CA VAL A 434 -11.60 18.33 -12.81
C VAL A 434 -12.33 19.52 -13.46
N PRO A 435 -13.37 20.09 -12.82
CA PRO A 435 -14.02 21.29 -13.33
C PRO A 435 -13.04 22.45 -13.49
N SER A 436 -13.19 23.25 -14.54
CA SER A 436 -12.28 24.36 -14.85
C SER A 436 -12.15 25.39 -13.73
N GLN A 437 -13.19 25.58 -12.90
CA GLN A 437 -13.12 26.48 -11.74
C GLN A 437 -12.14 26.00 -10.66
N PHE A 438 -11.73 24.73 -10.67
CA PHE A 438 -10.80 24.14 -9.70
C PHE A 438 -9.43 23.83 -10.32
N HIS A 439 -9.20 24.14 -11.59
CA HIS A 439 -7.90 23.90 -12.23
C HIS A 439 -6.77 24.63 -11.50
N GLY A 440 -5.66 23.94 -11.29
CA GLY A 440 -4.51 24.44 -10.54
C GLY A 440 -4.73 24.61 -9.03
N GLN A 441 -5.93 24.33 -8.51
CA GLN A 441 -6.20 24.39 -7.08
C GLN A 441 -5.77 23.08 -6.40
N LYS A 442 -5.04 23.23 -5.28
CA LYS A 442 -4.50 22.09 -4.51
C LYS A 442 -5.40 21.66 -3.35
N GLU A 443 -6.33 22.53 -2.96
CA GLU A 443 -6.98 22.50 -1.66
C GLU A 443 -8.50 22.31 -1.81
N VAL A 444 -8.91 21.30 -2.59
CA VAL A 444 -10.33 21.06 -2.90
C VAL A 444 -10.64 19.57 -2.78
N HIS A 445 -11.52 19.22 -1.84
CA HIS A 445 -12.11 17.87 -1.82
C HIS A 445 -13.47 17.91 -2.52
N LEU A 446 -13.61 17.25 -3.67
CA LEU A 446 -14.88 17.23 -4.41
C LEU A 446 -15.96 16.47 -3.63
N ASP A 447 -17.15 17.06 -3.54
CA ASP A 447 -18.23 16.57 -2.71
C ASP A 447 -19.13 15.54 -3.41
N LYS A 448 -20.13 15.05 -2.67
CA LYS A 448 -21.14 14.12 -3.18
C LYS A 448 -21.86 14.62 -4.44
N ASN A 449 -22.18 15.92 -4.51
CA ASN A 449 -22.98 16.47 -5.60
C ASN A 449 -22.22 16.43 -6.93
N TYR A 450 -20.90 16.66 -6.88
CA TYR A 450 -20.05 16.52 -8.05
C TYR A 450 -20.14 15.12 -8.68
N PHE A 451 -19.93 14.06 -7.89
CA PHE A 451 -19.94 12.67 -8.41
C PHE A 451 -21.33 12.17 -8.83
N LEU A 452 -22.40 12.79 -8.34
CA LEU A 452 -23.77 12.51 -8.78
C LEU A 452 -24.09 13.13 -10.14
N THR A 453 -23.45 14.24 -10.48
CA THR A 453 -23.72 15.03 -11.69
C THR A 453 -22.72 14.80 -12.82
N HIS A 454 -21.54 14.25 -12.51
CA HIS A 454 -20.47 14.02 -13.48
C HIS A 454 -20.23 12.52 -13.71
N ALA A 455 -20.04 12.15 -14.97
CA ALA A 455 -19.67 10.80 -15.37
C ALA A 455 -18.14 10.60 -15.29
N GLN A 456 -17.71 9.38 -14.98
CA GLN A 456 -16.31 8.99 -15.06
C GLN A 456 -15.82 9.04 -16.51
N LYS A 457 -14.59 9.53 -16.73
CA LYS A 457 -13.93 9.57 -18.04
C LYS A 457 -13.17 8.27 -18.33
N ALA A 458 -12.58 7.70 -17.28
CA ALA A 458 -11.90 6.43 -17.32
C ALA A 458 -12.02 5.75 -15.96
N ARG A 459 -11.62 4.48 -15.86
CA ARG A 459 -11.60 3.69 -14.63
C ARG A 459 -10.67 2.50 -14.81
N SER A 460 -10.29 1.86 -13.72
CA SER A 460 -9.73 0.50 -13.80
C SER A 460 -10.74 -0.42 -14.51
N GLU A 461 -10.24 -1.34 -15.33
CA GLU A 461 -11.10 -2.21 -16.16
C GLU A 461 -12.13 -2.97 -15.32
N THR A 462 -11.68 -3.52 -14.20
CA THR A 462 -12.49 -4.19 -13.20
C THR A 462 -12.01 -3.86 -11.79
N PHE A 463 -12.87 -4.13 -10.81
CA PHE A 463 -12.50 -4.19 -9.41
C PHE A 463 -12.10 -5.63 -9.11
N VAL A 464 -10.88 -5.83 -8.62
CA VAL A 464 -10.30 -7.17 -8.47
C VAL A 464 -9.56 -7.29 -7.13
N ASN A 465 -9.58 -8.49 -6.57
CA ASN A 465 -8.94 -8.85 -5.31
C ASN A 465 -7.47 -9.25 -5.49
N LEU A 466 -6.70 -8.44 -6.23
CA LEU A 466 -5.26 -8.57 -6.37
C LEU A 466 -4.53 -7.55 -5.50
N ARG A 467 -3.24 -7.76 -5.27
CA ARG A 467 -2.40 -6.81 -4.53
C ARG A 467 -2.36 -5.44 -5.20
N GLU A 468 -2.28 -5.43 -6.53
CA GLU A 468 -2.29 -4.21 -7.34
C GLU A 468 -3.27 -4.33 -8.49
N VAL A 469 -3.88 -3.19 -8.82
CA VAL A 469 -4.65 -2.97 -10.04
C VAL A 469 -3.98 -1.88 -10.83
N SER A 470 -3.41 -2.25 -11.98
CA SER A 470 -2.80 -1.33 -12.91
C SER A 470 -3.61 -1.22 -14.20
N THR A 471 -3.70 -0.03 -14.78
CA THR A 471 -4.34 0.19 -16.08
C THR A 471 -3.63 1.32 -16.82
N ARG A 472 -3.36 1.10 -18.11
CA ARG A 472 -2.81 2.10 -19.02
C ARG A 472 -3.95 2.93 -19.63
N PHE A 473 -3.73 4.24 -19.69
CA PHE A 473 -4.66 5.21 -20.25
C PHE A 473 -3.95 6.09 -21.27
N LYS A 474 -4.72 6.55 -22.25
CA LYS A 474 -4.36 7.66 -23.13
C LYS A 474 -5.49 8.67 -23.10
N MET A 475 -5.21 9.88 -22.66
CA MET A 475 -6.23 10.92 -22.46
C MET A 475 -5.75 12.27 -23.02
N PRO A 476 -6.66 13.15 -23.45
CA PRO A 476 -6.29 14.50 -23.87
C PRO A 476 -5.63 15.30 -22.72
N PRO A 477 -4.80 16.30 -23.03
CA PRO A 477 -4.27 17.22 -22.03
C PRO A 477 -5.38 17.84 -21.17
N GLY A 478 -5.13 17.95 -19.86
CA GLY A 478 -6.10 18.43 -18.88
C GLY A 478 -5.79 18.00 -17.44
N GLU A 479 -6.67 18.39 -16.52
CA GLU A 479 -6.60 17.97 -15.12
C GLU A 479 -7.69 16.92 -14.82
N TYR A 480 -7.27 15.80 -14.26
CA TYR A 480 -8.14 14.67 -13.93
C TYR A 480 -8.02 14.30 -12.45
N LEU A 481 -9.10 13.75 -11.89
CA LEU A 481 -9.17 13.31 -10.51
C LEU A 481 -9.24 11.78 -10.45
N ILE A 482 -8.27 11.16 -9.80
CA ILE A 482 -8.25 9.73 -9.51
C ILE A 482 -8.83 9.50 -8.11
N VAL A 483 -9.85 8.65 -8.02
CA VAL A 483 -10.50 8.25 -6.77
C VAL A 483 -10.30 6.75 -6.54
N PRO A 484 -9.25 6.35 -5.78
CA PRO A 484 -9.02 4.96 -5.41
C PRO A 484 -9.96 4.51 -4.29
N SER A 485 -10.52 3.30 -4.43
CA SER A 485 -11.47 2.75 -3.48
C SER A 485 -11.42 1.22 -3.41
N THR A 486 -11.88 0.67 -2.30
CA THR A 486 -12.36 -0.71 -2.25
C THR A 486 -13.73 -0.81 -2.91
N PHE A 487 -14.14 -2.02 -3.31
CA PHE A 487 -15.46 -2.24 -3.90
C PHE A 487 -16.57 -1.91 -2.88
N GLU A 488 -16.53 -2.57 -1.72
CA GLU A 488 -17.43 -2.32 -0.60
C GLU A 488 -16.92 -1.17 0.28
N PRO A 489 -17.80 -0.38 0.89
CA PRO A 489 -17.42 0.63 1.87
C PRO A 489 -16.98 0.01 3.19
N HIS A 490 -16.45 0.85 4.10
CA HIS A 490 -16.10 0.47 5.48
C HIS A 490 -14.96 -0.53 5.65
N LEU A 491 -14.26 -0.88 4.56
CA LEU A 491 -13.07 -1.72 4.59
C LEU A 491 -11.83 -0.90 4.93
N ASN A 492 -11.10 -1.34 5.96
CA ASN A 492 -9.86 -0.70 6.38
C ASN A 492 -8.68 -1.21 5.54
N GLY A 493 -7.91 -0.31 4.95
CA GLY A 493 -6.71 -0.69 4.23
C GLY A 493 -5.78 0.50 4.01
N ASP A 494 -4.50 0.21 3.85
CA ASP A 494 -3.53 1.19 3.38
C ASP A 494 -3.22 0.91 1.92
N PHE A 495 -2.94 1.94 1.13
CA PHE A 495 -2.62 1.80 -0.28
C PHE A 495 -1.53 2.77 -0.70
N CYS A 496 -0.90 2.50 -1.83
CA CYS A 496 -0.12 3.47 -2.59
C CYS A 496 -0.76 3.59 -3.98
N ILE A 497 -0.87 4.81 -4.48
CA ILE A 497 -1.17 5.09 -5.88
C ILE A 497 0.13 5.50 -6.57
N ARG A 498 0.39 4.87 -7.70
CA ARG A 498 1.57 5.11 -8.53
C ARG A 498 1.10 5.57 -9.89
N VAL A 499 1.62 6.69 -10.35
CA VAL A 499 1.32 7.24 -11.67
C VAL A 499 2.62 7.28 -12.46
N PHE A 500 2.61 6.64 -13.60
CA PHE A 500 3.71 6.59 -14.53
C PHE A 500 3.30 7.27 -15.82
N SER A 501 3.99 8.30 -16.26
CA SER A 501 3.66 9.02 -17.50
C SER A 501 4.87 9.12 -18.41
N GLU A 502 4.63 9.10 -19.73
CA GLU A 502 5.71 9.24 -20.73
C GLU A 502 6.31 10.65 -20.68
N LYS A 503 5.45 11.66 -20.56
CA LYS A 503 5.84 13.04 -20.32
C LYS A 503 5.83 13.35 -18.83
N GLN A 504 6.54 14.41 -18.42
CA GLN A 504 6.52 14.84 -17.03
C GLN A 504 5.10 15.27 -16.66
N THR A 505 4.56 14.65 -15.61
CA THR A 505 3.23 15.02 -15.07
C THR A 505 3.35 15.41 -13.61
N GLU A 506 2.42 16.24 -13.15
CA GLU A 506 2.20 16.42 -11.73
C GLU A 506 0.99 15.60 -11.31
N THR A 507 1.23 14.61 -10.46
CA THR A 507 0.18 14.03 -9.63
C THR A 507 0.28 14.63 -8.24
N ARG A 508 -0.84 14.91 -7.57
CA ARG A 508 -0.86 15.48 -6.21
C ARG A 508 -2.09 15.00 -5.44
N PRO A 509 -2.01 14.82 -4.11
CA PRO A 509 -3.19 14.64 -3.28
C PRO A 509 -4.10 15.88 -3.39
N CYS A 510 -5.39 15.65 -3.52
CA CYS A 510 -6.42 16.68 -3.57
C CYS A 510 -7.29 16.53 -2.33
N ASP A 511 -7.16 17.46 -1.40
CA ASP A 511 -7.82 17.40 -0.11
C ASP A 511 -8.14 18.81 0.40
N ASP A 512 -9.02 18.89 1.38
CA ASP A 512 -9.36 20.14 2.03
C ASP A 512 -8.15 20.69 2.82
N PRO A 513 -7.92 22.02 2.83
CA PRO A 513 -6.88 22.63 3.65
C PRO A 513 -7.18 22.49 5.14
N VAL A 514 -6.17 22.63 5.98
CA VAL A 514 -6.39 22.69 7.44
C VAL A 514 -6.56 24.15 7.84
N LYS A 515 -7.80 24.58 8.03
CA LYS A 515 -8.16 25.97 8.37
C LYS A 515 -9.34 26.01 9.32
N ALA A 516 -9.34 26.99 10.23
CA ALA A 516 -10.48 27.32 11.06
C ALA A 516 -10.87 28.79 10.86
N ASP A 517 -12.16 29.05 10.66
CA ASP A 517 -12.80 30.36 10.75
C ASP A 517 -13.52 30.43 12.10
N LEU A 518 -12.79 30.87 13.11
CA LEU A 518 -13.26 30.85 14.50
C LEU A 518 -14.08 32.09 14.80
N ASP A 519 -15.27 31.85 15.34
CA ASP A 519 -16.17 32.90 15.81
C ASP A 519 -15.70 33.41 17.18
N ASP A 520 -15.30 34.69 17.21
CA ASP A 520 -14.84 35.43 18.39
C ASP A 520 -15.96 36.24 19.06
N GLU A 521 -17.23 35.91 18.82
CA GLU A 521 -18.35 36.52 19.53
C GLU A 521 -18.33 36.18 21.03
N ILE A 522 -17.66 37.02 21.81
CA ILE A 522 -17.63 36.99 23.28
C ILE A 522 -18.82 37.78 23.83
N VAL A 523 -19.48 37.23 24.85
CA VAL A 523 -20.53 37.91 25.60
C VAL A 523 -19.91 38.52 26.85
N SER A 524 -19.83 39.84 26.91
CA SER A 524 -19.39 40.54 28.12
C SER A 524 -20.44 40.38 29.22
N ASP A 525 -20.03 40.48 30.49
CA ASP A 525 -20.95 40.43 31.61
C ASP A 525 -22.11 41.43 31.44
N GLU A 526 -21.82 42.64 30.94
CA GLU A 526 -22.79 43.73 30.74
C GLU A 526 -23.89 43.35 29.74
N ASP A 527 -23.54 42.62 28.69
CA ASP A 527 -24.43 42.20 27.61
C ASP A 527 -25.32 41.00 27.97
N VAL A 528 -25.05 40.34 29.10
CA VAL A 528 -25.86 39.21 29.56
C VAL A 528 -27.24 39.69 30.03
N ASP A 529 -28.29 39.16 29.41
CA ASP A 529 -29.66 39.52 29.76
C ASP A 529 -30.02 39.14 31.21
N ALA A 530 -30.93 39.90 31.81
CA ALA A 530 -31.32 39.72 33.21
C ALA A 530 -31.90 38.33 33.52
N GLY A 531 -32.51 37.68 32.53
CA GLY A 531 -33.04 36.32 32.65
C GLY A 531 -31.92 35.28 32.74
N PHE A 532 -30.91 35.39 31.88
CA PHE A 532 -29.73 34.52 31.90
C PHE A 532 -28.87 34.74 33.13
N ARG A 533 -28.68 36.00 33.57
CA ARG A 533 -28.06 36.32 34.87
C ARG A 533 -28.79 35.64 36.03
N GLY A 534 -30.12 35.75 36.06
CA GLY A 534 -30.94 35.09 37.09
C GLY A 534 -30.89 33.56 37.05
N LEU A 535 -30.62 32.96 35.88
CA LEU A 535 -30.37 31.53 35.74
C LEU A 535 -28.96 31.19 36.28
N PHE A 536 -27.94 31.94 35.88
CA PHE A 536 -26.56 31.77 36.35
C PHE A 536 -26.47 31.84 37.87
N THR A 537 -27.04 32.86 38.52
CA THR A 537 -27.01 32.99 40.00
C THR A 537 -27.72 31.85 40.74
N LYS A 538 -28.66 31.14 40.09
CA LYS A 538 -29.31 29.96 40.68
C LYS A 538 -28.50 28.67 40.52
N LEU A 539 -27.53 28.68 39.61
CA LEU A 539 -26.76 27.52 39.21
C LEU A 539 -25.31 27.58 39.70
N ALA A 540 -24.72 28.78 39.70
CA ALA A 540 -23.45 29.09 40.33
C ALA A 540 -23.64 29.07 41.85
N GLY A 541 -22.68 28.47 42.56
CA GLY A 541 -22.70 28.37 44.02
C GLY A 541 -22.42 29.71 44.71
N ASP A 542 -22.01 29.63 45.97
CA ASP A 542 -21.67 30.82 46.78
C ASP A 542 -20.46 31.60 46.23
N ASP A 543 -19.64 30.95 45.41
CA ASP A 543 -18.46 31.53 44.75
C ASP A 543 -18.78 32.23 43.42
N MET A 544 -20.03 32.17 42.95
CA MET A 544 -20.48 32.79 41.69
C MET A 544 -19.70 32.32 40.45
N GLU A 545 -19.18 31.09 40.50
CA GLU A 545 -18.46 30.44 39.41
C GLU A 545 -19.05 29.05 39.15
N ILE A 546 -18.83 28.49 37.95
CA ILE A 546 -19.31 27.16 37.57
C ILE A 546 -18.12 26.25 37.27
N SER A 547 -17.96 25.20 38.06
CA SER A 547 -16.98 24.13 37.83
C SER A 547 -17.48 23.09 36.80
N ALA A 548 -16.58 22.27 36.25
CA ALA A 548 -16.96 21.23 35.28
C ALA A 548 -18.03 20.22 35.79
N PRO A 549 -18.02 19.74 37.06
CA PRO A 549 -19.09 18.90 37.59
C PRO A 549 -20.46 19.62 37.68
N GLU A 550 -20.45 20.90 38.03
CA GLU A 550 -21.67 21.72 38.07
C GLU A 550 -22.20 21.95 36.66
N LEU A 551 -21.32 22.30 35.72
CA LEU A 551 -21.63 22.42 34.30
C LEU A 551 -22.28 21.14 33.76
N LYS A 552 -21.72 19.97 34.06
CA LYS A 552 -22.31 18.67 33.67
C LYS A 552 -23.76 18.53 34.15
N THR A 553 -24.00 18.86 35.41
CA THR A 553 -25.34 18.77 36.01
C THR A 553 -26.33 19.71 35.32
N ILE A 554 -25.88 20.93 35.03
CA ILE A 554 -26.67 21.96 34.34
C ILE A 554 -27.01 21.50 32.92
N MET A 555 -26.00 21.13 32.13
CA MET A 555 -26.15 20.75 30.73
C MET A 555 -27.05 19.53 30.58
N ASN A 556 -26.87 18.51 31.43
CA ASN A 556 -27.65 17.27 31.35
C ASN A 556 -29.12 17.48 31.73
N LYS A 557 -29.41 18.39 32.65
CA LYS A 557 -30.80 18.77 32.98
C LYS A 557 -31.51 19.47 31.82
N ILE A 558 -30.77 20.13 30.93
CA ILE A 558 -31.32 20.80 29.76
C ILE A 558 -31.49 19.82 28.61
N VAL A 559 -30.45 19.03 28.35
CA VAL A 559 -30.46 18.00 27.29
C VAL A 559 -31.49 16.91 27.59
N SER A 560 -31.70 16.51 28.85
CA SER A 560 -32.69 15.48 29.20
C SER A 560 -34.15 15.86 28.89
N LYS A 561 -34.42 17.14 28.64
CA LYS A 561 -35.76 17.63 28.25
C LYS A 561 -35.99 17.60 26.75
N ARG A 562 -34.94 17.30 25.97
CA ARG A 562 -34.99 17.27 24.51
C ARG A 562 -35.28 15.85 24.02
N THR A 563 -36.10 15.78 22.98
CA THR A 563 -36.42 14.53 22.27
C THR A 563 -35.90 14.55 20.83
N ASP A 564 -35.38 15.70 20.39
CA ASP A 564 -34.86 15.96 19.04
C ASP A 564 -33.39 15.57 18.87
N ILE A 565 -32.73 15.13 19.95
CA ILE A 565 -31.35 14.61 19.94
C ILE A 565 -31.29 13.34 20.79
N LYS A 566 -30.51 12.36 20.37
CA LYS A 566 -30.21 11.15 21.14
C LYS A 566 -28.82 11.30 21.74
N THR A 567 -28.74 11.28 23.06
CA THR A 567 -27.48 11.35 23.81
C THR A 567 -27.73 10.91 25.24
N ASP A 568 -26.70 10.34 25.88
CA ASP A 568 -26.72 9.99 27.31
C ASP A 568 -26.46 11.22 28.21
N GLY A 569 -26.35 12.40 27.60
CA GLY A 569 -25.96 13.65 28.21
C GLY A 569 -24.46 13.89 28.13
N PHE A 570 -24.04 15.11 28.45
CA PHE A 570 -22.65 15.51 28.48
C PHE A 570 -21.85 14.72 29.52
N SER A 571 -20.70 14.23 29.08
CA SER A 571 -19.68 13.61 29.92
C SER A 571 -18.94 14.66 30.76
N LEU A 572 -18.28 14.21 31.83
CA LEU A 572 -17.43 15.10 32.63
C LEU A 572 -16.21 15.57 31.84
N GLU A 573 -15.72 14.75 30.90
CA GLU A 573 -14.58 15.09 30.04
C GLU A 573 -14.94 16.23 29.09
N THR A 574 -16.11 16.15 28.43
CA THR A 574 -16.60 17.24 27.59
C THR A 574 -16.76 18.54 28.37
N CYS A 575 -17.34 18.49 29.58
CA CYS A 575 -17.47 19.67 30.42
C CYS A 575 -16.11 20.25 30.84
N ARG A 576 -15.09 19.42 31.08
CA ARG A 576 -13.71 19.91 31.34
C ARG A 576 -13.12 20.61 30.12
N ILE A 577 -13.31 20.05 28.91
CA ILE A 577 -12.85 20.68 27.66
C ILE A 577 -13.53 22.04 27.47
N MET A 578 -14.85 22.11 27.71
CA MET A 578 -15.61 23.36 27.64
C MET A 578 -15.09 24.41 28.63
N VAL A 579 -14.79 24.00 29.86
CA VAL A 579 -14.22 24.90 30.86
C VAL A 579 -12.83 25.37 30.43
N ASN A 580 -11.94 24.45 30.05
CA ASN A 580 -10.57 24.78 29.62
C ASN A 580 -10.52 25.72 28.41
N LEU A 581 -11.48 25.63 27.49
CA LEU A 581 -11.57 26.52 26.33
C LEU A 581 -11.99 27.94 26.72
N MET A 582 -12.81 28.08 27.76
CA MET A 582 -13.49 29.33 28.10
C MET A 582 -12.91 30.03 29.33
N ASP A 583 -12.13 29.34 30.14
CA ASP A 583 -11.48 29.86 31.35
C ASP A 583 -10.25 30.69 30.98
N ASP A 584 -10.47 32.00 30.79
CA ASP A 584 -9.38 32.95 30.54
C ASP A 584 -8.57 33.24 31.82
N SER A 585 -9.14 32.94 32.99
CA SER A 585 -8.55 33.21 34.30
C SER A 585 -7.56 32.14 34.78
N GLY A 586 -7.67 30.92 34.24
CA GLY A 586 -6.87 29.75 34.60
C GLY A 586 -7.23 29.13 35.96
N ASN A 587 -8.41 29.44 36.51
CA ASN A 587 -8.85 28.95 37.82
C ASN A 587 -9.64 27.63 37.77
N GLY A 588 -9.91 27.11 36.57
CA GLY A 588 -10.63 25.88 36.30
C GLY A 588 -12.15 25.97 36.46
N LYS A 589 -12.72 27.18 36.40
CA LYS A 589 -14.16 27.46 36.51
C LYS A 589 -14.58 28.56 35.54
N LEU A 590 -15.89 28.77 35.44
CA LEU A 590 -16.49 29.76 34.52
C LEU A 590 -17.24 30.85 35.27
N GLY A 591 -16.88 32.10 34.97
CA GLY A 591 -17.64 33.29 35.32
C GLY A 591 -18.89 33.48 34.44
N LEU A 592 -19.62 34.56 34.69
CA LEU A 592 -20.90 34.85 34.03
C LEU A 592 -20.76 35.01 32.50
N GLY A 593 -19.87 35.90 32.04
CA GLY A 593 -19.63 36.15 30.61
C GLY A 593 -19.05 34.94 29.87
N GLU A 594 -18.13 34.22 30.51
CA GLU A 594 -17.55 32.97 29.98
C GLU A 594 -18.64 31.90 29.81
N PHE A 595 -19.49 31.70 30.82
CA PHE A 595 -20.62 30.78 30.73
C PHE A 595 -21.67 31.20 29.70
N ALA A 596 -21.97 32.50 29.58
CA ALA A 596 -22.88 33.02 28.56
C ALA A 596 -22.35 32.79 27.14
N THR A 597 -21.05 33.01 26.94
CA THR A 597 -20.35 32.77 25.67
C THR A 597 -20.36 31.27 25.33
N LEU A 598 -20.03 30.42 26.31
CA LEU A 598 -20.10 28.96 26.16
C LEU A 598 -21.50 28.52 25.74
N TRP A 599 -22.53 29.02 26.43
CA TRP A 599 -23.92 28.67 26.16
C TRP A 599 -24.32 29.02 24.73
N LYS A 600 -23.94 30.22 24.25
CA LYS A 600 -24.17 30.65 22.87
C LYS A 600 -23.47 29.73 21.86
N LYS A 601 -22.21 29.35 22.11
CA LYS A 601 -21.48 28.37 21.27
C LYS A 601 -22.19 27.01 21.22
N VAL A 602 -22.62 26.47 22.36
CA VAL A 602 -23.33 25.17 22.38
C VAL A 602 -24.67 25.26 21.65
N GLN A 603 -25.42 26.36 21.76
CA GLN A 603 -26.65 26.56 20.98
C GLN A 603 -26.38 26.62 19.47
N LYS A 604 -25.30 27.28 19.04
CA LYS A 604 -24.86 27.29 17.64
C LYS A 604 -24.57 25.88 17.15
N TYR A 605 -23.79 25.10 17.91
CA TYR A 605 -23.46 23.71 17.56
C TYR A 605 -24.69 22.81 17.52
N LEU A 606 -25.66 23.03 18.40
CA LEU A 606 -26.94 22.32 18.37
C LEU A 606 -27.75 22.64 17.11
N GLY A 607 -27.74 23.89 16.66
CA GLY A 607 -28.35 24.28 15.38
C GLY A 607 -27.70 23.58 14.19
N ILE A 608 -26.37 23.55 14.14
CA ILE A 608 -25.59 22.85 13.10
C ILE A 608 -25.87 21.35 13.13
N TYR A 609 -25.85 20.75 14.32
CA TYR A 609 -26.07 19.32 14.52
C TYR A 609 -27.42 18.88 13.93
N LYS A 610 -28.49 19.58 14.31
CA LYS A 610 -29.85 19.29 13.83
C LYS A 610 -30.03 19.53 12.34
N LYS A 611 -29.35 20.52 11.78
CA LYS A 611 -29.45 20.83 10.36
C LYS A 611 -28.78 19.75 9.50
N ASN A 612 -27.71 19.14 10.01
CA ASN A 612 -26.93 18.13 9.30
C ASN A 612 -27.36 16.69 9.62
N ASP A 613 -28.20 16.44 10.63
CA ASP A 613 -28.93 15.18 10.84
C ASP A 613 -30.03 15.04 9.76
N MET A 614 -29.63 14.64 8.55
CA MET A 614 -30.51 14.64 7.38
C MET A 614 -31.56 13.54 7.45
N ASP A 615 -31.26 12.44 8.15
CA ASP A 615 -32.16 11.31 8.33
C ASP A 615 -33.08 11.46 9.57
N ASN A 616 -32.90 12.52 10.37
CA ASN A 616 -33.62 12.79 11.62
C ASN A 616 -33.52 11.61 12.60
N SER A 617 -32.40 10.89 12.58
CA SER A 617 -32.16 9.78 13.49
C SER A 617 -31.97 10.24 14.94
N GLY A 618 -31.67 11.53 15.15
CA GLY A 618 -31.26 12.12 16.42
C GLY A 618 -29.77 11.91 16.71
N THR A 619 -29.04 11.29 15.77
CA THR A 619 -27.60 11.04 15.79
C THR A 619 -26.98 11.51 14.48
N MET A 620 -25.69 11.81 14.45
CA MET A 620 -25.03 12.25 13.22
C MET A 620 -24.19 11.11 12.65
N SER A 621 -24.38 10.78 11.37
CA SER A 621 -23.48 9.88 10.67
C SER A 621 -22.14 10.55 10.38
N THR A 622 -21.10 9.78 10.10
CA THR A 622 -19.81 10.38 9.79
C THR A 622 -19.84 11.26 8.52
N PRO A 623 -20.44 10.92 7.36
CA PRO A 623 -20.48 11.86 6.22
C PRO A 623 -21.13 13.21 6.58
N GLU A 624 -22.15 13.20 7.44
CA GLU A 624 -22.78 14.40 7.98
C GLU A 624 -21.85 15.19 8.89
N MET A 625 -21.02 14.53 9.71
CA MET A 625 -19.99 15.18 10.52
C MET A 625 -19.01 15.98 9.67
N ARG A 626 -18.58 15.46 8.52
CA ARG A 626 -17.67 16.19 7.61
C ARG A 626 -18.30 17.49 7.11
N MET A 627 -19.59 17.47 6.81
CA MET A 627 -20.34 18.66 6.40
C MET A 627 -20.56 19.62 7.56
N ALA A 628 -20.93 19.09 8.73
CA ALA A 628 -21.16 19.86 9.94
C ALA A 628 -19.89 20.59 10.44
N LEU A 629 -18.71 19.97 10.30
CA LEU A 629 -17.42 20.60 10.60
C LEU A 629 -17.17 21.83 9.71
N LYS A 630 -17.40 21.70 8.39
CA LYS A 630 -17.28 22.83 7.45
C LYS A 630 -18.25 23.96 7.80
N GLU A 631 -19.50 23.64 8.16
CA GLU A 631 -20.49 24.63 8.59
C GLU A 631 -20.14 25.27 9.94
N ALA A 632 -19.46 24.55 10.82
CA ALA A 632 -18.94 25.07 12.08
C ALA A 632 -17.68 25.94 11.93
N GLY A 633 -17.16 26.11 10.70
CA GLY A 633 -15.99 26.92 10.39
C GLY A 633 -14.69 26.13 10.29
N PHE A 634 -14.71 24.80 10.37
CA PHE A 634 -13.51 23.96 10.29
C PHE A 634 -13.41 23.25 8.93
N THR A 635 -12.37 23.57 8.19
CA THR A 635 -11.96 22.86 6.98
C THR A 635 -10.75 22.00 7.35
N LEU A 636 -10.83 20.69 7.12
CA LEU A 636 -9.85 19.71 7.60
C LEU A 636 -9.57 18.66 6.54
N ASN A 637 -8.30 18.28 6.41
CA ASN A 637 -7.90 17.19 5.52
C ASN A 637 -8.38 15.81 6.02
N ASN A 638 -8.32 14.81 5.15
CA ASN A 638 -8.71 13.44 5.43
C ASN A 638 -7.96 12.83 6.63
N CYS A 639 -6.69 13.18 6.82
CA CYS A 639 -5.89 12.62 7.91
C CYS A 639 -6.41 13.03 9.29
N ILE A 640 -6.72 14.32 9.48
CA ILE A 640 -7.31 14.81 10.73
C ILE A 640 -8.72 14.24 10.88
N TYR A 641 -9.49 14.24 9.79
CA TYR A 641 -10.85 13.72 9.81
C TYR A 641 -10.92 12.24 10.25
N GLN A 642 -10.01 11.39 9.78
CA GLN A 642 -9.87 10.00 10.26
C GLN A 642 -9.65 9.91 11.77
N ILE A 643 -8.84 10.79 12.35
CA ILE A 643 -8.56 10.81 13.79
C ILE A 643 -9.80 11.22 14.57
N LEU A 644 -10.54 12.22 14.07
CA LEU A 644 -11.77 12.68 14.70
C LEU A 644 -12.82 11.57 14.73
N VAL A 645 -13.05 10.89 13.61
CA VAL A 645 -13.97 9.75 13.55
C VAL A 645 -13.50 8.63 14.49
N ALA A 646 -12.22 8.28 14.48
CA ALA A 646 -11.71 7.22 15.34
C ALA A 646 -11.80 7.52 16.84
N ARG A 647 -11.91 8.80 17.22
CA ARG A 647 -11.97 9.24 18.62
C ARG A 647 -13.39 9.52 19.11
N TYR A 648 -14.24 10.09 18.26
CA TYR A 648 -15.54 10.64 18.66
C TYR A 648 -16.74 9.89 18.05
N ALA A 649 -16.53 8.99 17.09
CA ALA A 649 -17.61 8.15 16.58
C ALA A 649 -17.78 6.89 17.46
N GLU A 650 -19.02 6.51 17.65
CA GLU A 650 -19.43 5.27 18.29
C GLU A 650 -19.11 4.05 17.40
N PRO A 651 -19.13 2.81 17.93
CA PRO A 651 -18.81 1.60 17.16
C PRO A 651 -19.69 1.38 15.90
N ASP A 652 -20.89 1.94 15.89
CA ASP A 652 -21.83 1.92 14.77
C ASP A 652 -21.61 3.06 13.74
N MET A 653 -20.56 3.87 13.93
CA MET A 653 -20.20 5.03 13.10
C MET A 653 -21.22 6.18 13.18
N THR A 654 -21.97 6.26 14.26
CA THR A 654 -22.75 7.44 14.62
C THR A 654 -21.99 8.32 15.61
N ILE A 655 -22.35 9.59 15.69
CA ILE A 655 -21.77 10.58 16.60
C ILE A 655 -22.94 11.24 17.31
N ASP A 656 -23.00 11.08 18.62
CA ASP A 656 -24.01 11.71 19.45
C ASP A 656 -23.68 13.20 19.69
N PHE A 657 -24.60 13.92 20.33
CA PHE A 657 -24.43 15.36 20.53
C PHE A 657 -23.28 15.70 21.50
N ASP A 658 -23.03 14.87 22.52
CA ASP A 658 -21.91 15.08 23.45
C ASP A 658 -20.57 15.00 22.71
N ASN A 659 -20.34 13.91 21.99
CA ASN A 659 -19.10 13.69 21.24
C ASN A 659 -18.88 14.75 20.15
N PHE A 660 -19.95 15.18 19.46
CA PHE A 660 -19.85 16.26 18.47
C PHE A 660 -19.37 17.57 19.08
N VAL A 661 -19.95 17.97 20.22
CA VAL A 661 -19.56 19.20 20.91
C VAL A 661 -18.15 19.07 21.51
N ALA A 662 -17.82 17.93 22.12
CA ALA A 662 -16.47 17.67 22.61
C ALA A 662 -15.42 17.81 21.50
N CYS A 663 -15.71 17.27 20.32
CA CYS A 663 -14.88 17.37 19.13
C CYS A 663 -14.66 18.83 18.71
N LEU A 664 -15.73 19.60 18.53
CA LEU A 664 -15.65 21.00 18.10
C LEU A 664 -14.93 21.89 19.12
N MET A 665 -15.24 21.74 20.41
CA MET A 665 -14.59 22.53 21.47
C MET A 665 -13.09 22.20 21.57
N ARG A 666 -12.71 20.93 21.42
CA ARG A 666 -11.31 20.54 21.42
C ARG A 666 -10.57 21.06 20.18
N LEU A 667 -11.20 21.02 19.01
CA LEU A 667 -10.63 21.62 17.79
C LEU A 667 -10.44 23.12 17.94
N ASP A 668 -11.46 23.85 18.40
CA ASP A 668 -11.40 25.30 18.66
C ASP A 668 -10.21 25.63 19.57
N MET A 669 -10.09 24.92 20.70
CA MET A 669 -8.96 25.07 21.63
C MET A 669 -7.60 24.85 20.94
N MET A 670 -7.46 23.77 20.18
CA MET A 670 -6.18 23.44 19.52
C MET A 670 -5.79 24.48 18.46
N PHE A 671 -6.75 24.97 17.65
CA PHE A 671 -6.49 26.04 16.69
C PHE A 671 -6.10 27.35 17.38
N ARG A 672 -6.85 27.76 18.42
CA ARG A 672 -6.56 28.99 19.18
C ARG A 672 -5.16 28.95 19.80
N VAL A 673 -4.78 27.83 20.42
CA VAL A 673 -3.46 27.70 21.02
C VAL A 673 -2.36 27.75 19.96
N PHE A 674 -2.52 27.02 18.84
CA PHE A 674 -1.55 27.05 17.76
C PHE A 674 -1.37 28.46 17.19
N MET A 675 -2.46 29.15 16.84
CA MET A 675 -2.43 30.50 16.27
C MET A 675 -1.89 31.54 17.26
N LYS A 676 -2.11 31.36 18.57
CA LYS A 676 -1.55 32.24 19.61
C LYS A 676 -0.04 32.09 19.75
N ILE A 677 0.50 30.88 19.54
CA ILE A 677 1.95 30.61 19.62
C ILE A 677 2.64 30.99 18.30
N ASP A 678 2.02 30.72 17.15
CA ASP A 678 2.52 31.06 15.82
C ASP A 678 2.21 32.53 15.45
N ALA A 679 2.73 33.47 16.25
CA ALA A 679 2.47 34.90 16.10
C ALA A 679 2.93 35.51 14.75
N HIS A 680 3.73 34.77 13.98
CA HIS A 680 4.28 35.18 12.69
C HIS A 680 3.66 34.45 11.50
N ASP A 681 2.63 33.62 11.71
CA ASP A 681 1.97 32.82 10.67
C ASP A 681 2.98 32.01 9.84
N SER A 682 3.94 31.39 10.54
CA SER A 682 5.01 30.60 9.92
C SER A 682 4.52 29.21 9.49
N GLY A 683 3.37 28.77 10.00
CA GLY A 683 2.85 27.42 9.83
C GLY A 683 3.52 26.39 10.73
N SER A 684 4.32 26.81 11.72
CA SER A 684 5.04 25.93 12.63
C SER A 684 5.19 26.53 14.03
N ILE A 685 5.31 25.67 15.04
CA ILE A 685 5.59 26.10 16.42
C ILE A 685 6.76 25.30 16.98
N GLU A 686 7.55 25.94 17.84
CA GLU A 686 8.63 25.30 18.59
C GLU A 686 8.20 25.15 20.05
N LEU A 687 8.28 23.92 20.56
CA LEU A 687 7.96 23.60 21.95
C LEU A 687 9.10 22.76 22.52
N ASP A 688 9.57 23.14 23.71
CA ASP A 688 10.39 22.24 24.51
C ASP A 688 9.54 21.10 25.11
N PHE A 689 10.21 20.12 25.73
CA PHE A 689 9.52 18.96 26.29
C PHE A 689 8.53 19.33 27.42
N HIS A 690 8.85 20.33 28.25
CA HIS A 690 7.99 20.77 29.34
C HIS A 690 6.75 21.50 28.81
N GLN A 691 6.93 22.38 27.83
CA GLN A 691 5.85 23.08 27.13
C GLN A 691 4.92 22.10 26.40
N TRP A 692 5.48 21.10 25.70
CA TRP A 692 4.72 20.03 25.07
C TRP A 692 3.88 19.24 26.07
N LEU A 693 4.45 18.85 27.22
CA LEU A 693 3.71 18.15 28.27
C LEU A 693 2.59 19.03 28.86
N THR A 694 2.87 20.30 29.12
CA THR A 694 1.88 21.24 29.65
C THR A 694 0.71 21.38 28.68
N PHE A 695 0.99 21.56 27.39
CA PHE A 695 -0.03 21.70 26.35
C PHE A 695 -0.87 20.43 26.16
N THR A 696 -0.24 19.24 26.15
CA THR A 696 -0.94 17.98 25.86
C THR A 696 -1.78 17.45 27.02
N MET A 697 -1.59 17.98 28.23
CA MET A 697 -2.32 17.58 29.44
C MET A 697 -3.52 18.49 29.76
N ILE A 698 -3.69 19.59 29.02
CA ILE A 698 -4.88 20.45 29.01
C ILE A 698 -5.96 19.81 28.13
#